data_AF-A0A094Q8C7-F1
#
_entry.id   AF-A0A094Q8C7-F1
#
_cell.length_a   1.000
_cell.length_b   1.000
_cell.length_c   1.000
_cell.angle_alpha   90.00
_cell.angle_beta   90.00
_cell.angle_gamma   90.00
#
_symmetry.space_group_name_H-M   'P 1'
#
loop_
_entity.id
_entity.type
_entity.pdbx_description
1 polymer ?
#
loop_
_entity_poly.entity_id
_entity_poly.type
_entity_poly.pdbx_seq_one_letter_code
_entity_poly.pdbx_strand_id
1 'polypeptide(L)'
;MITRTRQNVAIAIAAVLTTSGLALASPTAALAVTCPTVDPVTFAVTPAASSDVDWSGCDLTGANLQSAELNGANLDGANLTNANLTDATGPRGTFIGTNFTNANLTSFNGYLADFTSANFTGADLREINFNTSTVVNATLINVQMARANLRSADFTAATLGNITSGGITGSSVSPVAIFPAGWSVVSGVLVEPSAECPTVDAGTGDVSKPVPAPGVNWSTCDLTGANLASQDLTGAQFVNATLTDANLTGATISGANFTGANLLRVALGSATGTGAAFNYATGGQWGAILATLNDCDFDHANVAYSSLQDATIHNANFNYGTLIGSTLDRAEFNNSTFASTLLSAANIDLTNFTNVTFSAISARGLTGGTEAGKEPTLPTDWKLVSGLLLGPTVNLNNADLTGLDLTNVNVTDARMTDSTLTNATLTGLTLTGAILRGVTTGGLVGAPAALPTDWQVTNGYLIGPEANLLGADLAGQDLDDAVLQSANLTNASLENASLKGADLSGANLADAYLSFADLTNADLASANLADTYLYRSILAGVSSGSVSGTPASLPASWHLVNGYLLGQGANLTGAILNARNLSNYNLTDANFTGADLTGADLSNAVLVAANFTDTWADDADFTRANLDGATMTRTLANYASFANAIMTSASVENATLDNANLTYLNGRDASFKGSSLQDANLKYSSLYSADLTNANLRNAANASTANLNAITWNNTTCVDGTNSDQHNGASCLNGMDTTKPTASMTAPTATFQSGSSFTVGWSGSDGSGSGVRHYDVWSQTNGGTWTLWKNDTTGTSASFPGTATAGARYCFIAKATDKAGYTSNYSSSKCTVVPIDDHSLAKSSGWSSSTSASGYLNRTYYSTTSSNKYLITTSSKSGVRQVSVLAYKCSSCGSIAVYVGSTKIGTYSLKKSGSATRSLVTTARFSSKSGKVKVVTTTSGKTVRIDGVGISTS
;
A
#
# COMPACT_ATOMS: atom_id res chain seq x y z
N MET A 1 10.09 -8.08 3.75
CA MET A 1 9.51 -8.98 2.73
C MET A 1 8.09 -8.51 2.36
N ILE A 2 7.93 -7.23 1.97
CA ILE A 2 6.75 -6.61 1.34
C ILE A 2 7.31 -5.45 0.49
N THR A 3 7.81 -5.73 -0.72
CA THR A 3 8.24 -4.74 -1.73
C THR A 3 8.55 -5.40 -3.09
N ARG A 4 7.82 -6.48 -3.45
CA ARG A 4 8.07 -7.24 -4.70
C ARG A 4 6.84 -7.43 -5.61
N THR A 5 5.87 -6.52 -5.56
CA THR A 5 4.62 -6.66 -6.34
C THR A 5 4.12 -5.39 -7.04
N ARG A 6 5.01 -4.46 -7.41
CA ARG A 6 4.66 -3.31 -8.29
C ARG A 6 5.51 -3.15 -9.56
N GLN A 7 6.40 -4.10 -9.89
CA GLN A 7 7.28 -3.99 -11.07
C GLN A 7 6.97 -4.95 -12.24
N ASN A 8 5.93 -5.79 -12.15
CA ASN A 8 5.58 -6.76 -13.21
C ASN A 8 4.26 -6.47 -13.96
N VAL A 9 3.67 -5.28 -13.81
CA VAL A 9 2.45 -4.88 -14.56
C VAL A 9 2.75 -3.84 -15.67
N ALA A 10 3.93 -3.22 -15.68
CA ALA A 10 4.33 -2.25 -16.72
C ALA A 10 5.05 -2.88 -17.94
N ILE A 11 5.32 -4.19 -17.95
CA ILE A 11 6.04 -4.89 -19.04
C ILE A 11 5.14 -5.90 -19.80
N ALA A 12 3.82 -5.86 -19.60
CA ALA A 12 2.86 -6.71 -20.32
C ALA A 12 1.72 -5.94 -21.03
N ILE A 13 1.86 -4.63 -21.22
CA ILE A 13 0.91 -3.78 -21.98
C ILE A 13 1.67 -2.91 -22.99
N ALA A 14 2.54 -3.53 -23.78
CA ALA A 14 3.16 -2.91 -24.98
C ALA A 14 3.23 -3.86 -26.18
N ALA A 15 2.59 -5.03 -26.10
CA ALA A 15 2.35 -5.90 -27.24
C ALA A 15 0.88 -6.32 -27.17
N VAL A 16 0.14 -6.09 -28.26
CA VAL A 16 -1.33 -6.21 -28.43
C VAL A 16 -2.11 -4.94 -28.09
N LEU A 17 -1.96 -3.93 -28.96
CA LEU A 17 -3.03 -3.01 -29.39
C LEU A 17 -2.60 -2.36 -30.72
N THR A 18 -2.46 -3.18 -31.75
CA THR A 18 -2.72 -2.74 -33.13
C THR A 18 -4.19 -3.03 -33.41
N THR A 19 -4.96 -1.97 -33.69
CA THR A 19 -6.32 -1.89 -34.30
C THR A 19 -7.34 -1.07 -33.50
N SER A 20 -7.11 0.24 -33.41
CA SER A 20 -8.17 1.26 -33.56
C SER A 20 -7.51 2.63 -33.58
N GLY A 21 -7.67 3.35 -34.69
CA GLY A 21 -7.06 4.66 -34.89
C GLY A 21 -7.60 5.68 -33.90
N LEU A 22 -6.72 6.13 -33.00
CA LEU A 22 -6.81 7.39 -32.28
C LEU A 22 -5.40 7.98 -32.28
N ALA A 23 -5.23 9.05 -33.03
CA ALA A 23 -3.99 9.82 -33.04
C ALA A 23 -3.81 10.47 -31.66
N LEU A 24 -2.78 10.05 -30.93
CA LEU A 24 -2.20 10.83 -29.85
C LEU A 24 -0.86 11.38 -30.34
N ALA A 25 -0.74 12.69 -30.25
CA ALA A 25 0.39 13.47 -30.74
C ALA A 25 1.72 12.96 -30.18
N SER A 26 2.72 12.91 -31.05
CA SER A 26 4.12 12.88 -30.68
C SER A 26 4.51 14.12 -29.86
N PRO A 27 5.27 13.98 -28.77
CA PRO A 27 6.11 15.06 -28.29
C PRO A 27 7.57 14.62 -28.39
N THR A 28 8.23 14.96 -29.49
CA THR A 28 9.66 15.28 -29.46
C THR A 28 9.79 16.70 -29.98
N ALA A 29 9.44 17.65 -29.11
CA ALA A 29 10.07 18.95 -29.13
C ALA A 29 11.23 18.85 -28.13
N ALA A 30 12.46 19.03 -28.60
CA ALA A 30 13.59 19.27 -27.72
C ALA A 30 13.25 20.50 -26.85
N LEU A 31 13.10 20.31 -25.55
CA LEU A 31 13.00 21.41 -24.60
C LEU A 31 14.32 22.17 -24.66
N ALA A 32 14.25 23.50 -24.82
CA ALA A 32 15.42 24.34 -24.66
C ALA A 32 15.95 24.19 -23.23
N VAL A 33 17.27 24.05 -23.07
CA VAL A 33 17.93 24.08 -21.75
C VAL A 33 17.53 25.38 -21.05
N THR A 34 16.72 25.29 -20.00
CA THR A 34 16.37 26.44 -19.16
C THR A 34 17.30 26.45 -17.96
N CYS A 35 18.37 27.24 -18.07
CA CYS A 35 19.27 27.44 -16.94
C CYS A 35 18.54 28.09 -15.77
N PRO A 36 18.71 27.56 -14.54
CA PRO A 36 18.19 28.21 -13.37
C PRO A 36 19.01 29.47 -13.06
N THR A 37 18.45 30.34 -12.24
CA THR A 37 19.08 31.54 -11.72
C THR A 37 19.63 31.27 -10.31
N VAL A 38 20.84 31.75 -10.03
CA VAL A 38 21.43 31.75 -8.67
C VAL A 38 21.24 33.13 -8.06
N ASP A 39 20.60 33.19 -6.89
CA ASP A 39 20.44 34.45 -6.16
C ASP A 39 21.81 34.93 -5.65
N PRO A 40 22.22 36.18 -5.92
CA PRO A 40 23.57 36.67 -5.59
C PRO A 40 23.77 36.95 -4.09
N VAL A 41 22.71 36.91 -3.27
CA VAL A 41 22.76 37.18 -1.82
C VAL A 41 22.53 35.90 -1.02
N THR A 42 21.52 35.12 -1.39
CA THR A 42 21.12 33.89 -0.68
C THR A 42 21.73 32.64 -1.28
N PHE A 43 22.31 32.73 -2.48
CA PHE A 43 22.83 31.62 -3.27
C PHE A 43 21.79 30.56 -3.66
N ALA A 44 20.50 30.83 -3.44
CA ALA A 44 19.41 29.93 -3.77
C ALA A 44 19.25 29.77 -5.28
N VAL A 45 18.91 28.56 -5.74
CA VAL A 45 18.72 28.22 -7.15
C VAL A 45 17.23 28.23 -7.50
N THR A 46 16.85 28.96 -8.56
CA THR A 46 15.45 29.04 -9.03
C THR A 46 15.35 28.77 -10.54
N PRO A 47 14.57 27.77 -11.00
CA PRO A 47 13.77 26.85 -10.18
C PRO A 47 14.65 25.94 -9.31
N ALA A 48 14.08 25.46 -8.19
CA ALA A 48 14.75 24.52 -7.30
C ALA A 48 15.10 23.23 -8.05
N ALA A 49 16.18 22.56 -7.62
CA ALA A 49 16.61 21.29 -8.19
C ALA A 49 15.50 20.23 -8.08
N SER A 50 15.37 19.41 -9.12
CA SER A 50 14.50 18.23 -9.13
C SER A 50 15.14 17.11 -9.95
N SER A 51 14.60 15.90 -9.84
CA SER A 51 15.04 14.78 -10.67
C SER A 51 14.86 15.07 -12.17
N ASP A 52 15.75 14.51 -13.00
CA ASP A 52 15.76 14.59 -14.47
C ASP A 52 15.83 16.01 -15.07
N VAL A 53 16.33 17.01 -14.32
CA VAL A 53 16.56 18.37 -14.85
C VAL A 53 17.68 18.38 -15.90
N ASP A 54 17.53 19.25 -16.92
CA ASP A 54 18.60 19.54 -17.89
C ASP A 54 19.14 20.96 -17.67
N TRP A 55 20.30 21.02 -17.03
CA TRP A 55 21.08 22.22 -16.72
C TRP A 55 22.45 22.19 -17.41
N SER A 56 22.55 21.50 -18.54
CA SER A 56 23.79 21.42 -19.31
C SER A 56 24.30 22.80 -19.74
N GLY A 57 25.58 23.09 -19.49
CA GLY A 57 26.23 24.35 -19.83
C GLY A 57 25.83 25.56 -18.99
N CYS A 58 25.03 25.38 -17.93
CA CYS A 58 24.57 26.49 -17.09
C CYS A 58 25.64 27.02 -16.12
N ASP A 59 25.57 28.32 -15.79
CA ASP A 59 26.41 28.92 -14.75
C ASP A 59 25.69 28.89 -13.40
N LEU A 60 26.25 28.10 -12.49
CA LEU A 60 25.76 27.81 -11.14
C LEU A 60 26.82 28.18 -10.10
N THR A 61 27.69 29.16 -10.41
CA THR A 61 28.76 29.59 -9.52
C THR A 61 28.19 30.01 -8.15
N GLY A 62 28.73 29.45 -7.08
CA GLY A 62 28.33 29.73 -5.70
C GLY A 62 26.96 29.17 -5.29
N ALA A 63 26.28 28.41 -6.16
CA ALA A 63 24.94 27.89 -5.89
C ALA A 63 24.87 27.07 -4.59
N ASN A 64 23.84 27.31 -3.78
CA ASN A 64 23.47 26.46 -2.66
C ASN A 64 22.49 25.38 -3.12
N LEU A 65 23.02 24.18 -3.31
CA LEU A 65 22.34 22.96 -3.69
C LEU A 65 22.41 21.91 -2.56
N GLN A 66 22.54 22.34 -1.31
CA GLN A 66 22.54 21.42 -0.17
C GLN A 66 21.27 20.57 -0.16
N SER A 67 21.45 19.25 0.00
CA SER A 67 20.37 18.26 -0.01
C SER A 67 19.50 18.25 -1.28
N ALA A 68 20.00 18.81 -2.39
CA ALA A 68 19.26 18.85 -3.65
C ALA A 68 19.04 17.44 -4.25
N GLU A 69 17.86 17.23 -4.84
CA GLU A 69 17.54 16.01 -5.60
C GLU A 69 17.88 16.19 -7.09
N LEU A 70 18.99 15.61 -7.54
CA LEU A 70 19.52 15.65 -8.91
C LEU A 70 19.56 14.26 -9.56
N ASN A 71 18.67 13.34 -9.16
CA ASN A 71 18.63 11.98 -9.71
C ASN A 71 18.39 12.03 -11.23
N GLY A 72 19.25 11.41 -12.05
CA GLY A 72 19.12 11.42 -13.51
C GLY A 72 19.31 12.77 -14.20
N ALA A 73 19.75 13.81 -13.47
CA ALA A 73 19.93 15.16 -14.03
C ALA A 73 21.11 15.22 -15.03
N ASN A 74 21.01 16.13 -16.00
CA ASN A 74 22.08 16.47 -16.94
C ASN A 74 22.69 17.83 -16.58
N LEU A 75 23.96 17.84 -16.18
CA LEU A 75 24.74 19.02 -15.84
C LEU A 75 26.01 19.12 -16.71
N ASP A 76 26.05 18.45 -17.85
CA ASP A 76 27.23 18.42 -18.72
C ASP A 76 27.72 19.83 -19.06
N GLY A 77 29.00 20.12 -18.78
CA GLY A 77 29.65 21.41 -19.04
C GLY A 77 29.19 22.57 -18.14
N ALA A 78 28.38 22.33 -17.11
CA ALA A 78 27.95 23.37 -16.18
C ALA A 78 29.11 23.89 -15.30
N ASN A 79 28.99 25.11 -14.79
CA ASN A 79 29.96 25.73 -13.88
C ASN A 79 29.42 25.81 -12.46
N LEU A 80 29.92 24.96 -11.56
CA LEU A 80 29.58 24.88 -10.13
C LEU A 80 30.74 25.35 -9.23
N THR A 81 31.56 26.30 -9.70
CA THR A 81 32.66 26.82 -8.89
C THR A 81 32.14 27.38 -7.55
N ASN A 82 32.75 27.02 -6.42
CA ASN A 82 32.35 27.39 -5.05
C ASN A 82 30.91 27.00 -4.64
N ALA A 83 30.24 26.09 -5.36
CA ALA A 83 28.89 25.67 -5.02
C ALA A 83 28.88 24.76 -3.77
N ASN A 84 27.78 24.77 -3.02
CA ASN A 84 27.52 23.86 -1.90
C ASN A 84 26.56 22.75 -2.35
N LEU A 85 27.03 21.51 -2.43
CA LEU A 85 26.28 20.30 -2.76
C LEU A 85 26.27 19.29 -1.59
N THR A 86 26.49 19.75 -0.35
CA THR A 86 26.49 18.85 0.81
C THR A 86 25.18 18.07 0.89
N ASP A 87 25.25 16.75 1.13
CA ASP A 87 24.11 15.83 1.22
C ASP A 87 23.21 15.74 -0.03
N ALA A 88 23.58 16.35 -1.16
CA ALA A 88 22.78 16.26 -2.37
C ALA A 88 22.87 14.86 -3.02
N THR A 89 21.83 14.48 -3.76
CA THR A 89 21.74 13.17 -4.41
C THR A 89 21.73 13.32 -5.92
N GLY A 90 22.66 12.70 -6.64
CA GLY A 90 22.68 12.67 -8.10
C GLY A 90 22.92 11.29 -8.73
N PRO A 91 22.32 10.19 -8.25
CA PRO A 91 22.49 8.89 -8.87
C PRO A 91 22.04 8.91 -10.33
N ARG A 92 22.84 8.26 -11.20
CA ARG A 92 22.62 8.18 -12.66
C ARG A 92 22.58 9.53 -13.41
N GLY A 93 22.98 10.63 -12.78
CA GLY A 93 23.13 11.92 -13.47
C GLY A 93 24.39 11.98 -14.35
N THR A 94 24.42 12.92 -15.29
CA THR A 94 25.59 13.21 -16.13
C THR A 94 26.18 14.57 -15.74
N PHE A 95 27.48 14.58 -15.49
CA PHE A 95 28.28 15.73 -15.04
C PHE A 95 29.52 15.87 -15.92
N ILE A 96 29.43 15.52 -17.20
CA ILE A 96 30.58 15.45 -18.10
C ILE A 96 31.15 16.85 -18.32
N GLY A 97 32.44 17.05 -18.05
CA GLY A 97 33.09 18.36 -18.22
C GLY A 97 32.65 19.43 -17.23
N THR A 98 31.90 19.08 -16.18
CA THR A 98 31.40 20.03 -15.17
C THR A 98 32.55 20.60 -14.34
N ASN A 99 32.49 21.89 -14.02
CA ASN A 99 33.49 22.55 -13.19
C ASN A 99 33.04 22.64 -11.72
N PHE A 100 33.62 21.81 -10.85
CA PHE A 100 33.42 21.77 -9.39
C PHE A 100 34.56 22.44 -8.61
N THR A 101 35.30 23.38 -9.21
CA THR A 101 36.44 24.02 -8.52
C THR A 101 36.00 24.62 -7.18
N ASN A 102 36.67 24.24 -6.07
CA ASN A 102 36.35 24.65 -4.69
C ASN A 102 34.90 24.38 -4.22
N ALA A 103 34.16 23.51 -4.90
CA ALA A 103 32.81 23.15 -4.48
C ALA A 103 32.85 22.21 -3.26
N ASN A 104 31.82 22.28 -2.41
CA ASN A 104 31.64 21.34 -1.30
C ASN A 104 30.67 20.24 -1.72
N LEU A 105 31.17 19.03 -1.99
CA LEU A 105 30.39 17.83 -2.30
C LEU A 105 30.40 16.80 -1.15
N THR A 106 30.51 17.29 0.10
CA THR A 106 30.49 16.39 1.26
C THR A 106 29.22 15.54 1.26
N SER A 107 29.36 14.22 1.39
CA SER A 107 28.26 13.24 1.41
C SER A 107 27.40 13.21 0.14
N PHE A 108 27.86 13.80 -0.96
CA PHE A 108 27.15 13.78 -2.24
C PHE A 108 26.96 12.34 -2.75
N ASN A 109 25.73 11.98 -3.10
CA ASN A 109 25.43 10.63 -3.60
C ASN A 109 25.46 10.55 -5.13
N GLY A 110 26.63 10.26 -5.70
CA GLY A 110 26.87 10.11 -7.15
C GLY A 110 26.80 8.66 -7.67
N TYR A 111 26.02 7.78 -7.03
CA TYR A 111 25.93 6.36 -7.43
C TYR A 111 25.55 6.19 -8.92
N LEU A 112 26.36 5.46 -9.70
CA LEU A 112 26.19 5.29 -11.16
C LEU A 112 26.21 6.60 -12.00
N ALA A 113 26.70 7.71 -11.46
CA ALA A 113 26.81 8.96 -12.21
C ALA A 113 28.04 8.99 -13.14
N ASP A 114 28.02 9.89 -14.12
CA ASP A 114 29.14 10.11 -15.05
C ASP A 114 29.80 11.47 -14.82
N PHE A 115 31.04 11.46 -14.35
CA PHE A 115 31.90 12.63 -14.11
C PHE A 115 33.06 12.72 -15.10
N THR A 116 32.92 12.14 -16.30
CA THR A 116 33.98 12.16 -17.31
C THR A 116 34.44 13.60 -17.56
N SER A 117 35.76 13.84 -17.47
CA SER A 117 36.36 15.17 -17.67
C SER A 117 35.90 16.28 -16.73
N ALA A 118 35.24 15.96 -15.60
CA ALA A 118 34.91 16.96 -14.59
C ALA A 118 36.16 17.53 -13.89
N ASN A 119 36.09 18.77 -13.42
CA ASN A 119 37.18 19.43 -12.68
C ASN A 119 36.81 19.61 -11.21
N PHE A 120 37.46 18.85 -10.31
CA PHE A 120 37.27 18.90 -8.87
C PHE A 120 38.39 19.64 -8.14
N THR A 121 39.18 20.49 -8.80
CA THR A 121 40.32 21.15 -8.15
C THR A 121 39.89 21.92 -6.90
N GLY A 122 40.48 21.63 -5.74
CA GLY A 122 40.13 22.28 -4.46
C GLY A 122 38.79 21.85 -3.85
N ALA A 123 38.07 20.90 -4.46
CA ALA A 123 36.76 20.47 -3.97
C ALA A 123 36.87 19.64 -2.68
N ASP A 124 35.83 19.70 -1.87
CA ASP A 124 35.65 18.82 -0.71
C ASP A 124 34.73 17.65 -1.09
N LEU A 125 35.28 16.45 -1.17
CA LEU A 125 34.58 15.22 -1.54
C LEU A 125 34.50 14.23 -0.37
N ARG A 126 34.56 14.71 0.88
CA ARG A 126 34.39 13.84 2.06
C ARG A 126 33.06 13.09 1.99
N GLU A 127 33.06 11.79 2.30
CA GLU A 127 31.89 10.91 2.27
C GLU A 127 31.17 10.79 0.90
N ILE A 128 31.76 11.28 -0.19
CA ILE A 128 31.15 11.17 -1.52
C ILE A 128 30.92 9.71 -1.91
N ASN A 129 29.79 9.43 -2.54
CA ASN A 129 29.50 8.11 -3.08
C ASN A 129 29.76 8.05 -4.60
N PHE A 130 30.95 7.59 -4.97
CA PHE A 130 31.35 7.27 -6.36
C PHE A 130 31.10 5.80 -6.74
N ASN A 131 30.27 5.06 -5.99
CA ASN A 131 30.06 3.66 -6.28
C ASN A 131 29.53 3.45 -7.71
N THR A 132 30.29 2.69 -8.50
CA THR A 132 30.03 2.40 -9.93
C THR A 132 29.92 3.68 -10.80
N SER A 133 30.50 4.80 -10.38
CA SER A 133 30.52 6.03 -11.18
C SER A 133 31.72 6.07 -12.13
N THR A 134 31.59 6.80 -13.23
CA THR A 134 32.69 7.09 -14.16
C THR A 134 33.36 8.40 -13.74
N VAL A 135 34.67 8.40 -13.52
CA VAL A 135 35.49 9.59 -13.15
C VAL A 135 36.69 9.70 -14.10
N VAL A 136 36.51 9.22 -15.33
CA VAL A 136 37.56 9.12 -16.35
C VAL A 136 37.99 10.49 -16.82
N ASN A 137 39.30 10.72 -16.94
CA ASN A 137 39.88 11.99 -17.42
C ASN A 137 39.48 13.22 -16.56
N ALA A 138 38.98 13.01 -15.34
CA ALA A 138 38.67 14.09 -14.41
C ALA A 138 39.94 14.66 -13.77
N THR A 139 39.88 15.90 -13.26
CA THR A 139 40.98 16.53 -12.52
C THR A 139 40.64 16.57 -11.03
N LEU A 140 41.45 15.94 -10.19
CA LEU A 140 41.34 15.94 -8.73
C LEU A 140 42.68 16.40 -8.16
N ILE A 141 42.81 17.70 -7.93
CA ILE A 141 44.02 18.31 -7.36
C ILE A 141 43.63 19.11 -6.11
N ASN A 142 44.35 18.93 -5.00
CA ASN A 142 44.05 19.57 -3.71
C ASN A 142 42.64 19.20 -3.19
N VAL A 143 42.30 17.92 -3.21
CA VAL A 143 40.95 17.43 -2.90
C VAL A 143 40.94 16.64 -1.59
N GLN A 144 39.90 16.79 -0.80
CA GLN A 144 39.62 15.93 0.35
C GLN A 144 38.66 14.80 -0.05
N MET A 145 39.04 13.54 0.13
CA MET A 145 38.23 12.35 -0.26
C MET A 145 38.04 11.37 0.88
N ALA A 146 38.07 11.86 2.11
CA ALA A 146 37.92 11.04 3.29
C ALA A 146 36.56 10.32 3.32
N ARG A 147 36.52 9.02 3.62
CA ARG A 147 35.35 8.14 3.65
C ARG A 147 34.58 8.01 2.33
N ALA A 148 35.15 8.46 1.23
CA ALA A 148 34.55 8.27 -0.09
C ALA A 148 34.28 6.79 -0.36
N ASN A 149 33.12 6.46 -0.93
CA ASN A 149 32.83 5.14 -1.44
C ASN A 149 33.24 5.06 -2.90
N LEU A 150 34.37 4.40 -3.17
CA LEU A 150 34.93 4.30 -4.51
C LEU A 150 34.65 2.95 -5.17
N ARG A 151 33.75 2.13 -4.60
CA ARG A 151 33.51 0.76 -5.09
C ARG A 151 33.23 0.75 -6.60
N SER A 152 34.05 0.04 -7.36
CA SER A 152 33.89 -0.08 -8.83
C SER A 152 33.86 1.25 -9.60
N ALA A 153 34.36 2.34 -9.00
CA ALA A 153 34.53 3.61 -9.68
C ALA A 153 35.68 3.54 -10.69
N ASP A 154 35.56 4.23 -11.82
CA ASP A 154 36.60 4.26 -12.85
C ASP A 154 37.29 5.63 -12.92
N PHE A 155 38.51 5.73 -12.40
CA PHE A 155 39.37 6.92 -12.47
C PHE A 155 40.41 6.82 -13.60
N THR A 156 40.19 6.01 -14.64
CA THR A 156 41.14 5.87 -15.74
C THR A 156 41.50 7.25 -16.33
N ALA A 157 42.79 7.51 -16.50
CA ALA A 157 43.33 8.77 -17.01
C ALA A 157 42.97 10.04 -16.20
N ALA A 158 42.42 9.91 -14.99
CA ALA A 158 42.23 11.05 -14.10
C ALA A 158 43.59 11.65 -13.70
N THR A 159 43.63 12.97 -13.54
CA THR A 159 44.78 13.67 -12.96
C THR A 159 44.59 13.76 -11.45
N LEU A 160 45.44 13.06 -10.69
CA LEU A 160 45.40 13.03 -9.22
C LEU A 160 46.63 13.75 -8.66
N GLY A 161 46.45 14.63 -7.67
CA GLY A 161 47.56 15.29 -6.99
C GLY A 161 47.14 15.93 -5.67
N ASN A 162 48.00 15.84 -4.65
CA ASN A 162 47.73 16.39 -3.32
C ASN A 162 46.33 16.01 -2.79
N ILE A 163 46.06 14.71 -2.72
CA ILE A 163 44.77 14.18 -2.25
C ILE A 163 44.88 13.86 -0.76
N THR A 164 44.07 14.50 0.05
CA THR A 164 43.87 14.10 1.46
C THR A 164 42.77 13.05 1.48
N SER A 165 43.05 11.84 1.95
CA SER A 165 42.07 10.75 1.97
C SER A 165 42.23 9.84 3.19
N GLY A 166 41.17 9.13 3.57
CA GLY A 166 41.22 8.20 4.69
C GLY A 166 39.88 7.57 4.96
N GLY A 167 39.85 6.29 5.35
CA GLY A 167 38.60 5.54 5.50
C GLY A 167 37.81 5.31 4.21
N ILE A 168 38.43 5.45 3.02
CA ILE A 168 37.85 5.10 1.73
C ILE A 168 37.28 3.68 1.80
N THR A 169 36.00 3.55 1.43
CA THR A 169 35.30 2.27 1.40
C THR A 169 35.19 1.75 -0.03
N GLY A 170 35.03 0.43 -0.18
CA GLY A 170 34.80 -0.19 -1.49
C GLY A 170 36.03 -0.43 -2.37
N SER A 171 37.23 -0.02 -1.95
CA SER A 171 38.49 -0.27 -2.66
C SER A 171 39.12 -1.65 -2.39
N SER A 172 38.66 -2.37 -1.36
CA SER A 172 39.17 -3.69 -0.97
C SER A 172 38.19 -4.84 -1.26
N VAL A 173 37.02 -4.54 -1.84
CA VAL A 173 35.94 -5.51 -2.08
C VAL A 173 35.64 -5.56 -3.57
N SER A 174 35.77 -6.73 -4.20
CA SER A 174 35.53 -6.91 -5.63
C SER A 174 34.11 -6.49 -6.04
N PRO A 175 33.91 -5.67 -7.11
CA PRO A 175 34.94 -5.10 -7.99
C PRO A 175 35.58 -3.83 -7.41
N VAL A 176 36.91 -3.78 -7.48
CA VAL A 176 37.76 -2.67 -6.97
C VAL A 176 37.69 -1.48 -7.92
N ALA A 177 37.89 -0.27 -7.40
CA ALA A 177 38.06 0.94 -8.20
C ALA A 177 39.28 0.84 -9.13
N ILE A 178 39.21 1.48 -10.30
CA ILE A 178 40.32 1.55 -11.26
C ILE A 178 40.99 2.92 -11.12
N PHE A 179 42.33 2.95 -11.01
CA PHE A 179 43.10 4.19 -10.85
C PHE A 179 44.15 4.38 -11.97
N PRO A 180 44.63 5.62 -12.20
CA PRO A 180 45.81 5.87 -13.03
C PRO A 180 47.04 5.08 -12.54
N ALA A 181 47.99 4.83 -13.44
CA ALA A 181 49.18 4.04 -13.14
C ALA A 181 49.93 4.56 -11.90
N GLY A 182 50.21 3.65 -10.96
CA GLY A 182 50.95 3.94 -9.72
C GLY A 182 50.07 4.24 -8.51
N TRP A 183 48.86 4.78 -8.70
CA TRP A 183 47.95 5.09 -7.59
C TRP A 183 47.22 3.85 -7.09
N SER A 184 47.07 3.73 -5.77
CA SER A 184 46.32 2.64 -5.16
C SER A 184 45.71 3.05 -3.83
N VAL A 185 44.69 2.33 -3.37
CA VAL A 185 44.15 2.51 -2.02
C VAL A 185 44.77 1.48 -1.09
N VAL A 186 45.55 1.96 -0.13
CA VAL A 186 46.18 1.14 0.91
C VAL A 186 45.49 1.46 2.23
N SER A 187 44.93 0.44 2.88
CA SER A 187 44.23 0.57 4.18
C SER A 187 43.17 1.69 4.23
N GLY A 188 42.47 1.93 3.12
CA GLY A 188 41.42 2.96 3.04
C GLY A 188 41.93 4.38 2.78
N VAL A 189 43.19 4.56 2.41
CA VAL A 189 43.76 5.87 2.02
C VAL A 189 44.31 5.74 0.60
N LEU A 190 44.04 6.72 -0.26
CA LEU A 190 44.55 6.81 -1.62
C LEU A 190 46.01 7.29 -1.55
N VAL A 191 46.91 6.50 -2.12
CA VAL A 191 48.36 6.66 -1.99
C VAL A 191 49.00 6.86 -3.36
N GLU A 192 49.87 7.86 -3.45
CA GLU A 192 50.84 8.03 -4.53
C GLU A 192 52.04 7.09 -4.30
N PRO A 193 52.59 6.43 -5.34
CA PRO A 193 53.73 5.55 -5.16
C PRO A 193 54.94 6.32 -4.60
N SER A 194 55.53 5.82 -3.51
CA SER A 194 56.76 6.41 -2.94
C SER A 194 57.95 6.22 -3.89
N ALA A 195 58.83 7.22 -3.93
CA ALA A 195 60.00 7.19 -4.82
C ALA A 195 61.09 6.20 -4.32
N GLU A 196 61.37 6.20 -3.01
CA GLU A 196 62.28 5.27 -2.31
C GLU A 196 62.10 5.39 -0.77
N CYS A 197 61.94 4.27 -0.05
CA CYS A 197 61.83 4.29 1.42
C CYS A 197 63.19 4.30 2.11
N PRO A 198 63.33 5.00 3.25
CA PRO A 198 64.62 5.11 3.91
C PRO A 198 64.95 3.92 4.81
N THR A 199 66.23 3.74 5.10
CA THR A 199 66.70 2.79 6.11
C THR A 199 66.82 3.47 7.48
N VAL A 200 66.20 2.86 8.49
CA VAL A 200 66.29 3.27 9.91
C VAL A 200 67.27 2.34 10.64
N ASP A 201 68.30 2.91 11.28
CA ASP A 201 69.22 2.14 12.12
C ASP A 201 68.51 1.67 13.40
N ALA A 202 68.51 0.35 13.65
CA ALA A 202 67.79 -0.24 14.77
C ALA A 202 68.35 0.09 16.17
N GLY A 203 69.56 0.64 16.26
CA GLY A 203 70.20 1.02 17.52
C GLY A 203 70.17 2.53 17.79
N THR A 204 70.41 3.36 16.78
CA THR A 204 70.45 4.83 16.91
C THR A 204 69.18 5.54 16.45
N GLY A 205 68.34 4.87 15.66
CA GLY A 205 67.19 5.47 14.99
C GLY A 205 67.57 6.34 13.78
N ASP A 206 68.86 6.43 13.42
CA ASP A 206 69.30 7.33 12.36
C ASP A 206 68.73 6.93 10.99
N VAL A 207 68.29 7.92 10.23
CA VAL A 207 67.69 7.77 8.90
C VAL A 207 68.72 8.10 7.83
N SER A 208 69.22 7.10 7.09
CA SER A 208 70.47 7.26 6.33
C SER A 208 70.31 7.57 4.83
N LYS A 209 69.30 7.04 4.11
CA LYS A 209 69.00 7.35 2.69
C LYS A 209 67.58 6.94 2.28
N PRO A 210 66.75 7.81 1.66
CA PRO A 210 66.96 9.25 1.56
C PRO A 210 67.07 9.90 2.94
N VAL A 211 67.87 10.96 3.06
CA VAL A 211 68.06 11.71 4.32
C VAL A 211 66.83 12.60 4.57
N PRO A 212 66.45 12.86 5.83
CA PRO A 212 65.41 13.84 6.16
C PRO A 212 65.65 15.19 5.46
N ALA A 213 64.66 15.68 4.71
CA ALA A 213 64.72 16.96 4.01
C ALA A 213 63.31 17.47 3.68
N PRO A 214 63.14 18.78 3.40
CA PRO A 214 61.87 19.32 2.93
C PRO A 214 61.35 18.63 1.67
N GLY A 215 60.04 18.35 1.63
CA GLY A 215 59.34 17.75 0.50
C GLY A 215 59.63 16.25 0.29
N VAL A 216 60.35 15.59 1.20
CA VAL A 216 60.63 14.16 1.07
C VAL A 216 59.35 13.34 1.05
N ASN A 217 59.24 12.37 0.15
CA ASN A 217 58.08 11.47 0.09
C ASN A 217 58.43 10.09 0.66
N TRP A 218 58.00 9.85 1.89
CA TRP A 218 58.10 8.59 2.62
C TRP A 218 56.73 7.96 2.88
N SER A 219 55.77 8.23 2.00
CA SER A 219 54.45 7.60 2.06
C SER A 219 54.61 6.08 2.06
N THR A 220 53.84 5.39 2.89
CA THR A 220 53.85 3.93 3.13
C THR A 220 55.14 3.33 3.70
N CYS A 221 56.15 4.14 4.02
CA CYS A 221 57.39 3.62 4.57
C CYS A 221 57.26 3.25 6.05
N ASP A 222 58.04 2.24 6.46
CA ASP A 222 58.22 1.91 7.87
C ASP A 222 59.38 2.75 8.45
N LEU A 223 59.03 3.66 9.34
CA LEU A 223 59.89 4.59 10.05
C LEU A 223 59.84 4.32 11.56
N THR A 224 59.53 3.09 11.97
CA THR A 224 59.46 2.69 13.38
C THR A 224 60.77 3.01 14.09
N GLY A 225 60.69 3.76 15.19
CA GLY A 225 61.85 4.19 15.98
C GLY A 225 62.76 5.23 15.30
N ALA A 226 62.36 5.81 14.16
CA ALA A 226 63.17 6.79 13.46
C ALA A 226 63.43 8.03 14.32
N ASN A 227 64.70 8.43 14.40
CA ASN A 227 65.13 9.65 15.04
C ASN A 227 65.15 10.80 14.02
N LEU A 228 64.09 11.60 14.05
CA LEU A 228 63.84 12.77 13.21
C LEU A 228 63.89 14.06 14.02
N ALA A 229 64.48 14.03 15.21
CA ALA A 229 64.52 15.16 16.13
C ALA A 229 65.24 16.36 15.49
N SER A 230 64.66 17.55 15.66
CA SER A 230 65.19 18.82 15.14
C SER A 230 65.40 18.89 13.62
N GLN A 231 64.82 17.96 12.85
CA GLN A 231 64.92 17.97 11.39
C GLN A 231 63.92 18.95 10.76
N ASP A 232 64.25 19.48 9.57
CA ASP A 232 63.31 20.21 8.73
C ASP A 232 62.61 19.24 7.76
N LEU A 233 61.35 18.98 8.05
CA LEU A 233 60.44 18.09 7.32
C LEU A 233 59.33 18.89 6.64
N THR A 234 59.57 20.16 6.33
CA THR A 234 58.59 21.02 5.67
C THR A 234 58.08 20.38 4.38
N GLY A 235 56.77 20.18 4.25
CA GLY A 235 56.13 19.57 3.07
C GLY A 235 56.36 18.06 2.90
N ALA A 236 56.99 17.39 3.87
CA ALA A 236 57.26 15.95 3.79
C ALA A 236 55.96 15.13 3.75
N GLN A 237 55.93 14.08 2.94
CA GLN A 237 54.79 13.17 2.79
C GLN A 237 55.03 11.89 3.60
N PHE A 238 54.18 11.65 4.60
CA PHE A 238 54.16 10.48 5.48
C PHE A 238 52.84 9.71 5.34
N VAL A 239 52.15 9.84 4.20
CA VAL A 239 50.82 9.25 4.01
C VAL A 239 50.91 7.73 4.22
N ASN A 240 50.13 7.18 5.16
CA ASN A 240 50.19 5.77 5.58
C ASN A 240 51.56 5.24 6.05
N ALA A 241 52.51 6.12 6.37
CA ALA A 241 53.78 5.68 6.95
C ALA A 241 53.58 5.16 8.38
N THR A 242 54.44 4.24 8.82
CA THR A 242 54.47 3.80 10.22
C THR A 242 55.57 4.57 10.95
N LEU A 243 55.19 5.45 11.88
CA LEU A 243 56.11 6.23 12.72
C LEU A 243 55.98 5.82 14.20
N THR A 244 55.70 4.54 14.46
CA THR A 244 55.60 4.05 15.84
C THR A 244 56.92 4.30 16.58
N ASP A 245 56.86 4.87 17.77
CA ASP A 245 58.05 5.23 18.58
C ASP A 245 59.03 6.20 17.89
N ALA A 246 58.66 6.86 16.79
CA ALA A 246 59.53 7.83 16.13
C ALA A 246 59.70 9.09 16.98
N ASN A 247 60.90 9.67 16.95
CA ASN A 247 61.23 10.89 17.67
C ASN A 247 61.28 12.08 16.71
N LEU A 248 60.26 12.93 16.76
CA LEU A 248 60.16 14.21 16.02
C LEU A 248 60.32 15.42 16.96
N THR A 249 60.92 15.24 18.14
CA THR A 249 61.11 16.32 19.12
C THR A 249 61.86 17.50 18.49
N GLY A 250 61.29 18.70 18.55
CA GLY A 250 61.85 19.92 17.98
C GLY A 250 61.87 19.99 16.44
N ALA A 251 61.27 19.03 15.73
CA ALA A 251 61.25 19.03 14.27
C ALA A 251 60.34 20.14 13.71
N THR A 252 60.69 20.64 12.51
CA THR A 252 59.80 21.52 11.73
C THR A 252 58.97 20.67 10.77
N ILE A 253 57.65 20.66 10.92
CA ILE A 253 56.73 19.80 10.15
C ILE A 253 55.70 20.62 9.34
N SER A 254 56.00 21.87 9.03
CA SER A 254 55.08 22.76 8.30
C SER A 254 54.68 22.17 6.94
N GLY A 255 53.38 22.06 6.67
CA GLY A 255 52.85 21.43 5.45
C GLY A 255 53.14 19.93 5.31
N ALA A 256 53.68 19.26 6.34
CA ALA A 256 53.90 17.83 6.30
C ALA A 256 52.56 17.07 6.35
N ASN A 257 52.49 15.95 5.63
CA ASN A 257 51.27 15.17 5.46
C ASN A 257 51.38 13.81 6.13
N PHE A 258 50.83 13.68 7.33
CA PHE A 258 50.72 12.46 8.13
C PHE A 258 49.39 11.74 7.94
N THR A 259 48.68 12.00 6.84
CA THR A 259 47.35 11.42 6.61
C THR A 259 47.40 9.88 6.65
N GLY A 260 46.60 9.27 7.52
CA GLY A 260 46.56 7.80 7.71
C GLY A 260 47.82 7.19 8.35
N ALA A 261 48.83 7.99 8.71
CA ALA A 261 50.05 7.50 9.32
C ALA A 261 49.77 6.86 10.68
N ASN A 262 50.56 5.85 11.06
CA ASN A 262 50.53 5.30 12.42
C ASN A 262 51.55 6.02 13.31
N LEU A 263 51.05 6.87 14.20
CA LEU A 263 51.79 7.76 15.09
C LEU A 263 51.83 7.26 16.54
N LEU A 264 51.64 5.94 16.76
CA LEU A 264 51.63 5.36 18.09
C LEU A 264 52.92 5.70 18.87
N ARG A 265 52.77 6.35 20.03
CA ARG A 265 53.89 6.78 20.90
C ARG A 265 54.92 7.69 20.20
N VAL A 266 54.50 8.44 19.19
CA VAL A 266 55.38 9.43 18.55
C VAL A 266 55.74 10.54 19.54
N ALA A 267 57.01 10.95 19.57
CA ALA A 267 57.44 12.12 20.32
C ALA A 267 57.42 13.36 19.42
N LEU A 268 56.56 14.33 19.73
CA LEU A 268 56.39 15.61 19.02
C LEU A 268 56.76 16.81 19.92
N GLY A 269 57.47 16.57 21.02
CA GLY A 269 57.75 17.59 22.02
C GLY A 269 58.48 18.78 21.40
N SER A 270 57.99 20.00 21.66
CA SER A 270 58.55 21.23 21.08
C SER A 270 58.62 21.27 19.55
N ALA A 271 57.95 20.37 18.83
CA ALA A 271 57.87 20.41 17.37
C ALA A 271 57.06 21.64 16.92
N THR A 272 57.42 22.19 15.76
CA THR A 272 56.74 23.36 15.19
C THR A 272 56.19 23.05 13.81
N GLY A 273 54.92 23.32 13.58
CA GLY A 273 54.28 23.10 12.28
C GLY A 273 53.21 24.13 12.00
N THR A 274 53.15 24.58 10.75
CA THR A 274 52.01 25.32 10.19
C THR A 274 51.42 24.53 9.02
N GLY A 275 50.12 24.25 9.01
CA GLY A 275 49.46 23.57 7.88
C GLY A 275 49.75 22.07 7.78
N ALA A 276 50.22 21.42 8.84
CA ALA A 276 50.46 19.97 8.82
C ALA A 276 49.13 19.19 8.87
N ALA A 277 49.01 18.14 8.06
CA ALA A 277 47.82 17.30 7.94
C ALA A 277 48.01 16.00 8.74
N PHE A 278 47.18 15.77 9.76
CA PHE A 278 47.11 14.57 10.59
C PHE A 278 45.81 13.79 10.38
N ASN A 279 45.11 14.07 9.28
CA ASN A 279 43.81 13.47 8.99
C ASN A 279 43.90 11.93 9.08
N TYR A 280 42.99 11.29 9.83
CA TYR A 280 42.99 9.82 10.00
C TYR A 280 44.28 9.22 10.56
N ALA A 281 45.19 10.02 11.13
CA ALA A 281 46.37 9.49 11.79
C ALA A 281 45.93 8.55 12.93
N THR A 282 46.54 7.37 12.97
CA THR A 282 46.24 6.32 13.93
C THR A 282 47.33 6.22 14.99
N GLY A 283 47.09 5.47 16.07
CA GLY A 283 48.07 5.28 17.13
C GLY A 283 48.20 6.50 18.05
N GLY A 284 47.53 6.48 19.19
CA GLY A 284 47.58 7.56 20.20
C GLY A 284 48.87 7.59 21.02
N GLN A 285 48.80 8.14 22.24
CA GLN A 285 49.92 8.28 23.18
C GLN A 285 51.05 9.21 22.69
N TRP A 286 50.70 10.28 21.98
CA TRP A 286 51.68 11.23 21.47
C TRP A 286 52.31 12.01 22.62
N GLY A 287 53.62 12.22 22.55
CA GLY A 287 54.33 13.14 23.45
C GLY A 287 54.51 14.50 22.79
N ALA A 288 53.46 15.32 22.72
CA ALA A 288 53.44 16.62 22.04
C ALA A 288 53.57 17.81 23.02
N ILE A 289 54.28 17.61 24.12
CA ILE A 289 54.49 18.63 25.16
C ILE A 289 55.21 19.85 24.56
N LEU A 290 54.72 21.06 24.82
CA LEU A 290 55.28 22.32 24.28
C LEU A 290 55.30 22.43 22.74
N ALA A 291 54.55 21.59 22.02
CA ALA A 291 54.48 21.67 20.56
C ALA A 291 53.70 22.92 20.10
N THR A 292 54.06 23.48 18.94
CA THR A 292 53.33 24.59 18.29
C THR A 292 52.79 24.12 16.94
N LEU A 293 51.49 23.86 16.85
CA LEU A 293 50.83 23.23 15.70
C LEU A 293 49.68 24.13 15.19
N ASN A 294 50.03 25.11 14.36
CA ASN A 294 49.07 26.09 13.83
C ASN A 294 48.51 25.66 12.48
N ASP A 295 47.27 26.01 12.18
CA ASP A 295 46.59 25.70 10.91
C ASP A 295 46.61 24.19 10.58
N CYS A 296 46.74 23.34 11.60
CA CYS A 296 46.88 21.90 11.45
C CYS A 296 45.52 21.21 11.37
N ASP A 297 45.42 20.17 10.55
CA ASP A 297 44.19 19.41 10.36
C ASP A 297 44.27 18.04 11.05
N PHE A 298 43.50 17.85 12.12
CA PHE A 298 43.40 16.61 12.91
C PHE A 298 42.06 15.90 12.69
N ASP A 299 41.38 16.14 11.57
CA ASP A 299 40.11 15.48 11.25
C ASP A 299 40.23 13.94 11.35
N HIS A 300 39.38 13.31 12.16
CA HIS A 300 39.42 11.86 12.46
C HIS A 300 40.73 11.34 13.09
N ALA A 301 41.64 12.20 13.54
CA ALA A 301 42.90 11.78 14.13
C ALA A 301 42.68 11.10 15.49
N ASN A 302 43.44 10.03 15.74
CA ASN A 302 43.51 9.37 17.03
C ASN A 302 44.64 9.96 17.89
N VAL A 303 44.28 10.95 18.70
CA VAL A 303 45.15 11.63 19.65
C VAL A 303 44.82 11.19 21.09
N ALA A 304 44.26 9.98 21.27
CA ALA A 304 43.87 9.46 22.58
C ALA A 304 45.09 9.12 23.45
N TYR A 305 44.96 9.31 24.76
CA TYR A 305 46.00 9.09 25.77
C TYR A 305 47.30 9.86 25.52
N SER A 306 47.24 10.93 24.73
CA SER A 306 48.38 11.75 24.37
C SER A 306 48.63 12.83 25.43
N SER A 307 49.88 13.29 25.54
CA SER A 307 50.24 14.48 26.31
C SER A 307 50.40 15.66 25.36
N LEU A 308 49.48 16.60 25.45
CA LEU A 308 49.48 17.90 24.75
C LEU A 308 49.75 19.03 25.75
N GLN A 309 50.37 18.70 26.88
CA GLN A 309 50.64 19.65 27.96
C GLN A 309 51.43 20.85 27.43
N ASP A 310 51.00 22.06 27.77
CA ASP A 310 51.61 23.33 27.34
C ASP A 310 51.73 23.49 25.80
N ALA A 311 50.98 22.72 25.01
CA ALA A 311 51.00 22.85 23.54
C ALA A 311 50.17 24.05 23.06
N THR A 312 50.63 24.72 22.01
CA THR A 312 49.94 25.82 21.33
C THR A 312 49.37 25.33 20.00
N ILE A 313 48.05 25.32 19.85
CA ILE A 313 47.35 24.72 18.71
C ILE A 313 46.26 25.66 18.21
N HIS A 314 46.59 26.49 17.23
CA HIS A 314 45.68 27.51 16.70
C HIS A 314 45.14 27.15 15.33
N ASN A 315 43.92 27.62 15.02
CA ASN A 315 43.22 27.42 13.74
C ASN A 315 43.15 25.94 13.32
N ALA A 316 43.06 25.03 14.29
CA ALA A 316 43.16 23.61 14.04
C ALA A 316 41.79 22.94 13.94
N ASN A 317 41.70 21.91 13.10
CA ASN A 317 40.48 21.14 12.92
C ASN A 317 40.57 19.79 13.66
N PHE A 318 39.84 19.60 14.77
CA PHE A 318 39.76 18.33 15.52
C PHE A 318 38.47 17.55 15.27
N ASN A 319 37.75 17.88 14.19
CA ASN A 319 36.45 17.27 13.93
C ASN A 319 36.57 15.74 13.81
N TYR A 320 35.62 15.01 14.43
CA TYR A 320 35.58 13.54 14.47
C TYR A 320 36.81 12.86 15.09
N GLY A 321 37.76 13.62 15.63
CA GLY A 321 38.95 13.10 16.29
C GLY A 321 38.63 12.47 17.65
N THR A 322 39.61 11.75 18.20
CA THR A 322 39.56 11.26 19.58
C THR A 322 40.73 11.80 20.39
N LEU A 323 40.41 12.38 21.54
CA LEU A 323 41.33 12.86 22.57
C LEU A 323 41.04 12.16 23.91
N ILE A 324 40.47 10.96 23.86
CA ILE A 324 40.05 10.24 25.06
C ILE A 324 41.24 9.99 25.98
N GLY A 325 41.10 10.35 27.26
CA GLY A 325 42.14 10.12 28.28
C GLY A 325 43.43 10.93 28.08
N SER A 326 43.43 11.91 27.18
CA SER A 326 44.59 12.75 26.91
C SER A 326 44.80 13.81 27.99
N THR A 327 46.03 14.26 28.15
CA THR A 327 46.39 15.36 29.06
C THR A 327 46.54 16.64 28.25
N LEU A 328 45.61 17.58 28.45
CA LEU A 328 45.55 18.89 27.80
C LEU A 328 45.91 20.03 28.76
N ASP A 329 46.51 19.70 29.91
CA ASP A 329 46.95 20.64 30.94
C ASP A 329 47.68 21.85 30.34
N ARG A 330 47.16 23.07 30.58
CA ARG A 330 47.69 24.35 30.06
C ARG A 330 47.84 24.44 28.54
N ALA A 331 47.23 23.53 27.77
CA ALA A 331 47.22 23.62 26.31
C ALA A 331 46.37 24.81 25.84
N GLU A 332 46.78 25.44 24.75
CA GLU A 332 46.10 26.57 24.13
C GLU A 332 45.47 26.16 22.79
N PHE A 333 44.14 26.18 22.74
CA PHE A 333 43.33 26.02 21.53
C PHE A 333 42.66 27.35 21.21
N ASN A 334 43.00 27.95 20.07
CA ASN A 334 42.41 29.21 19.62
C ASN A 334 41.91 29.11 18.18
N ASN A 335 40.69 29.57 17.91
CA ASN A 335 40.04 29.47 16.60
C ASN A 335 39.99 28.04 16.04
N SER A 336 39.96 27.04 16.92
CA SER A 336 39.97 25.63 16.54
C SER A 336 38.55 25.04 16.59
N THR A 337 38.28 24.01 15.79
CA THR A 337 36.97 23.36 15.72
C THR A 337 37.00 21.96 16.30
N PHE A 338 35.96 21.61 17.05
CA PHE A 338 35.78 20.32 17.70
C PHE A 338 34.34 19.84 17.43
N ALA A 339 34.08 19.44 16.18
CA ALA A 339 32.80 18.90 15.76
C ALA A 339 32.77 17.37 15.91
N SER A 340 31.80 16.81 16.62
CA SER A 340 31.68 15.36 16.85
C SER A 340 32.93 14.69 17.45
N THR A 341 33.78 15.47 18.12
CA THR A 341 35.03 14.98 18.71
C THR A 341 34.75 14.21 20.02
N LEU A 342 35.56 13.18 20.30
CA LEU A 342 35.52 12.45 21.56
C LEU A 342 36.57 13.00 22.53
N LEU A 343 36.16 13.77 23.53
CA LEU A 343 37.04 14.40 24.53
C LEU A 343 36.87 13.77 25.94
N SER A 344 36.36 12.55 26.01
CA SER A 344 36.02 11.94 27.31
C SER A 344 37.27 11.54 28.12
N ALA A 345 37.19 11.61 29.45
CA ALA A 345 38.26 11.27 30.39
C ALA A 345 39.54 12.11 30.28
N ALA A 346 39.57 13.16 29.46
CA ALA A 346 40.73 14.04 29.33
C ALA A 346 40.96 14.88 30.60
N ASN A 347 42.22 15.17 30.90
CA ASN A 347 42.60 16.19 31.86
C ASN A 347 42.65 17.54 31.13
N ILE A 348 41.82 18.49 31.56
CA ILE A 348 41.71 19.83 30.97
C ILE A 348 42.06 20.96 31.96
N ASP A 349 42.90 20.67 32.95
CA ASP A 349 43.38 21.68 33.91
C ASP A 349 43.98 22.89 33.18
N LEU A 350 43.45 24.09 33.43
CA LEU A 350 43.92 25.34 32.85
C LEU A 350 43.98 25.36 31.31
N THR A 351 43.31 24.42 30.63
CA THR A 351 43.26 24.40 29.17
C THR A 351 42.50 25.62 28.68
N ASN A 352 43.04 26.28 27.67
CA ASN A 352 42.42 27.45 27.08
C ASN A 352 41.69 27.07 25.78
N PHE A 353 40.37 27.12 25.77
CA PHE A 353 39.51 26.92 24.60
C PHE A 353 38.93 28.24 24.07
N THR A 354 39.69 29.34 24.12
CA THR A 354 39.26 30.64 23.58
C THR A 354 38.92 30.54 22.09
N ASN A 355 37.77 31.10 21.66
CA ASN A 355 37.29 31.05 20.27
C ASN A 355 37.19 29.63 19.66
N VAL A 356 37.10 28.60 20.50
CA VAL A 356 36.88 27.25 20.02
C VAL A 356 35.41 27.05 19.66
N THR A 357 35.16 26.43 18.53
CA THR A 357 33.81 26.00 18.12
C THR A 357 33.61 24.55 18.49
N PHE A 358 32.85 24.30 19.54
CA PHE A 358 32.34 22.97 19.87
C PHE A 358 31.02 22.73 19.15
N SER A 359 30.87 21.57 18.52
CA SER A 359 29.60 21.13 17.91
C SER A 359 29.42 19.63 18.07
N ALA A 360 28.30 19.14 18.60
CA ALA A 360 28.06 17.69 18.77
C ALA A 360 29.18 16.92 19.52
N ILE A 361 30.00 17.62 20.32
CA ILE A 361 31.12 17.03 21.06
C ILE A 361 30.62 16.06 22.13
N SER A 362 31.35 14.97 22.34
CA SER A 362 31.14 14.04 23.47
C SER A 362 32.28 14.17 24.48
N ALA A 363 32.03 14.87 25.57
CA ALA A 363 33.03 15.25 26.57
C ALA A 363 32.55 14.90 27.98
N ARG A 364 32.84 13.66 28.41
CA ARG A 364 32.38 13.12 29.70
C ARG A 364 33.50 12.61 30.57
N GLY A 365 33.30 12.64 31.89
CA GLY A 365 34.28 12.13 32.85
C GLY A 365 35.60 12.90 32.83
N LEU A 366 35.58 14.17 32.44
CA LEU A 366 36.75 15.05 32.44
C LEU A 366 37.30 15.14 33.86
N THR A 367 38.61 14.93 34.00
CA THR A 367 39.27 14.83 35.31
C THR A 367 39.90 16.14 35.77
N GLY A 368 40.27 17.01 34.83
CA GLY A 368 40.80 18.34 35.10
C GLY A 368 39.74 19.44 35.05
N GLY A 369 40.07 20.62 35.58
CA GLY A 369 39.21 21.79 35.55
C GLY A 369 38.17 21.88 36.66
N THR A 370 38.12 20.90 37.55
CA THR A 370 37.10 20.79 38.61
C THR A 370 37.57 21.34 39.96
N GLU A 371 38.88 21.54 40.13
CA GLU A 371 39.47 22.16 41.32
C GLU A 371 39.53 23.68 41.18
N ALA A 372 39.29 24.39 42.28
CA ALA A 372 39.35 25.84 42.32
C ALA A 372 40.73 26.37 41.89
N GLY A 373 40.76 27.27 40.91
CA GLY A 373 41.99 27.84 40.34
C GLY A 373 42.65 26.98 39.25
N LYS A 374 42.03 25.88 38.84
CA LYS A 374 42.47 25.03 37.71
C LYS A 374 41.45 25.00 36.57
N GLU A 375 40.43 25.85 36.61
CA GLU A 375 39.34 25.85 35.65
C GLU A 375 39.84 26.13 34.22
N PRO A 376 39.33 25.42 33.20
CA PRO A 376 39.61 25.74 31.82
C PRO A 376 38.94 27.06 31.43
N THR A 377 39.51 27.75 30.46
CA THR A 377 38.79 28.83 29.76
C THR A 377 37.91 28.18 28.70
N LEU A 378 36.60 28.38 28.78
CA LEU A 378 35.62 27.80 27.84
C LEU A 378 35.04 28.86 26.90
N PRO A 379 34.52 28.46 25.72
CA PRO A 379 33.74 29.35 24.88
C PRO A 379 32.48 29.86 25.61
N THR A 380 31.92 30.96 25.12
CA THR A 380 30.66 31.51 25.64
C THR A 380 29.55 30.46 25.63
N ASP A 381 28.71 30.44 26.67
CA ASP A 381 27.61 29.48 26.89
C ASP A 381 28.01 28.02 27.19
N TRP A 382 29.31 27.73 27.28
CA TRP A 382 29.80 26.42 27.73
C TRP A 382 30.18 26.44 29.21
N LYS A 383 29.88 25.35 29.91
CA LYS A 383 30.16 25.16 31.35
C LYS A 383 30.69 23.76 31.60
N LEU A 384 31.60 23.63 32.55
CA LEU A 384 32.02 22.35 33.11
C LEU A 384 31.23 22.07 34.38
N VAL A 385 30.43 20.99 34.39
CA VAL A 385 29.61 20.57 35.53
C VAL A 385 29.94 19.12 35.85
N SER A 386 30.57 18.88 37.01
CA SER A 386 30.90 17.52 37.48
C SER A 386 31.61 16.63 36.45
N GLY A 387 32.57 17.20 35.71
CA GLY A 387 33.32 16.50 34.67
C GLY A 387 32.57 16.31 33.33
N LEU A 388 31.40 16.91 33.17
CA LEU A 388 30.68 17.02 31.91
C LEU A 388 30.85 18.43 31.35
N LEU A 389 31.27 18.53 30.09
CA LEU A 389 31.26 19.79 29.37
C LEU A 389 29.88 19.96 28.73
N LEU A 390 29.14 20.99 29.14
CA LEU A 390 27.76 21.26 28.75
C LEU A 390 27.69 22.60 27.99
N GLY A 391 26.96 22.62 26.89
CA GLY A 391 26.77 23.82 26.06
C GLY A 391 25.86 23.51 24.86
N PRO A 392 25.66 24.47 23.96
CA PRO A 392 24.84 24.26 22.76
C PRO A 392 25.34 23.09 21.90
N THR A 393 24.44 22.35 21.27
CA THR A 393 24.68 21.22 20.35
C THR A 393 25.42 20.01 20.94
N VAL A 394 25.75 20.01 22.24
CA VAL A 394 26.51 18.94 22.90
C VAL A 394 25.87 17.55 22.71
N ASN A 395 26.70 16.50 22.62
CA ASN A 395 26.23 15.12 22.54
C ASN A 395 26.18 14.45 23.92
N LEU A 396 24.99 14.45 24.51
CA LEU A 396 24.63 13.84 25.78
C LEU A 396 23.83 12.53 25.61
N ASN A 397 23.87 11.89 24.43
CA ASN A 397 23.19 10.61 24.23
C ASN A 397 23.68 9.56 25.24
N ASN A 398 22.78 8.87 25.94
CA ASN A 398 23.11 7.91 27.00
C ASN A 398 23.89 8.53 28.19
N ALA A 399 23.84 9.85 28.38
CA ALA A 399 24.49 10.49 29.53
C ALA A 399 23.71 10.23 30.81
N ASP A 400 24.43 9.94 31.89
CA ASP A 400 23.88 9.98 33.23
C ASP A 400 24.06 11.39 33.80
N LEU A 401 22.96 12.11 33.93
CA LEU A 401 22.85 13.45 34.50
C LEU A 401 22.14 13.42 35.86
N THR A 402 22.05 12.24 36.49
CA THR A 402 21.32 12.02 37.73
C THR A 402 21.81 12.96 38.84
N GLY A 403 20.89 13.71 39.44
CA GLY A 403 21.18 14.60 40.57
C GLY A 403 22.02 15.83 40.25
N LEU A 404 22.35 16.09 38.97
CA LEU A 404 23.16 17.24 38.61
C LEU A 404 22.40 18.56 38.73
N ASP A 405 23.11 19.60 39.15
CA ASP A 405 22.64 20.97 39.10
C ASP A 405 22.90 21.57 37.71
N LEU A 406 21.84 21.67 36.91
CA LEU A 406 21.88 22.23 35.55
C LEU A 406 21.36 23.67 35.51
N THR A 407 21.40 24.36 36.66
CA THR A 407 20.85 25.71 36.79
C THR A 407 21.51 26.68 35.81
N ASN A 408 20.69 27.34 35.00
CA ASN A 408 21.11 28.29 33.95
C ASN A 408 22.17 27.72 32.99
N VAL A 409 22.13 26.41 32.72
CA VAL A 409 22.95 25.81 31.64
C VAL A 409 22.18 25.97 30.31
N ASN A 410 22.90 26.23 29.23
CA ASN A 410 22.34 26.27 27.89
C ASN A 410 22.75 25.01 27.13
N VAL A 411 21.77 24.17 26.79
CA VAL A 411 21.95 22.96 25.97
C VAL A 411 21.03 23.01 24.73
N THR A 412 20.87 24.20 24.15
CA THR A 412 20.13 24.39 22.90
C THR A 412 20.67 23.44 21.82
N ASP A 413 19.78 22.79 21.07
CA ASP A 413 20.09 21.80 20.03
C ASP A 413 20.93 20.59 20.49
N ALA A 414 21.04 20.36 21.81
CA ALA A 414 21.78 19.21 22.33
C ALA A 414 21.11 17.88 21.97
N ARG A 415 21.94 16.86 21.77
CA ARG A 415 21.48 15.48 21.54
C ARG A 415 21.45 14.76 22.87
N MET A 416 20.27 14.38 23.35
CA MET A 416 20.09 13.82 24.69
C MET A 416 19.37 12.47 24.65
N THR A 417 19.45 11.76 23.53
CA THR A 417 18.75 10.48 23.33
C THR A 417 19.16 9.47 24.39
N ASP A 418 18.19 8.84 25.05
CA ASP A 418 18.40 7.85 26.11
C ASP A 418 19.22 8.36 27.32
N SER A 419 19.29 9.68 27.53
CA SER A 419 19.94 10.25 28.72
C SER A 419 19.04 10.16 29.96
N THR A 420 19.65 10.12 31.15
CA THR A 420 18.95 10.04 32.43
C THR A 420 19.11 11.34 33.20
N LEU A 421 18.01 11.98 33.58
CA LEU A 421 17.99 13.24 34.37
C LEU A 421 17.29 13.08 35.72
N THR A 422 17.20 11.86 36.25
CA THR A 422 16.54 11.60 37.53
C THR A 422 17.11 12.51 38.64
N ASN A 423 16.25 13.18 39.39
CA ASN A 423 16.60 14.14 40.45
C ASN A 423 17.45 15.35 40.02
N ALA A 424 17.59 15.63 38.72
CA ALA A 424 18.34 16.80 38.25
C ALA A 424 17.60 18.12 38.55
N THR A 425 18.36 19.20 38.75
CA THR A 425 17.81 20.55 38.89
C THR A 425 17.81 21.25 37.53
N LEU A 426 16.64 21.62 37.02
CA LEU A 426 16.47 22.21 35.69
C LEU A 426 16.22 23.72 35.72
N THR A 427 16.35 24.38 36.87
CA THR A 427 16.01 25.81 37.02
C THR A 427 16.74 26.68 35.99
N GLY A 428 16.01 27.27 35.05
CA GLY A 428 16.60 28.12 34.00
C GLY A 428 17.40 27.37 32.92
N LEU A 429 17.34 26.03 32.90
CA LEU A 429 17.93 25.21 31.83
C LEU A 429 17.25 25.51 30.50
N THR A 430 18.04 25.73 29.44
CA THR A 430 17.52 25.96 28.09
C THR A 430 17.69 24.72 27.24
N LEU A 431 16.58 24.11 26.81
CA LEU A 431 16.50 22.88 26.00
C LEU A 431 15.89 23.12 24.61
N THR A 432 15.81 24.37 24.15
CA THR A 432 15.27 24.69 22.81
C THR A 432 15.96 23.86 21.73
N GLY A 433 15.19 23.17 20.88
CA GLY A 433 15.72 22.33 19.80
C GLY A 433 16.44 21.05 20.25
N ALA A 434 16.54 20.77 21.55
CA ALA A 434 17.19 19.57 22.05
C ALA A 434 16.41 18.29 21.67
N ILE A 435 17.14 17.22 21.34
CA ILE A 435 16.57 15.91 21.01
C ILE A 435 16.44 15.08 22.30
N LEU A 436 15.22 14.98 22.82
CA LEU A 436 14.91 14.34 24.11
C LEU A 436 14.33 12.92 23.99
N ARG A 437 14.54 12.23 22.86
CA ARG A 437 14.00 10.88 22.63
C ARG A 437 14.51 9.88 23.68
N GLY A 438 13.64 9.10 24.29
CA GLY A 438 14.03 8.08 25.28
C GLY A 438 14.57 8.64 26.60
N VAL A 439 14.50 9.96 26.84
CA VAL A 439 15.00 10.53 28.10
C VAL A 439 14.26 9.94 29.29
N THR A 440 15.03 9.54 30.29
CA THR A 440 14.51 9.01 31.55
C THR A 440 14.54 10.13 32.58
N THR A 441 13.38 10.46 33.14
CA THR A 441 13.24 11.51 34.16
C THR A 441 12.44 11.02 35.36
N GLY A 442 12.51 11.77 36.45
CA GLY A 442 11.76 11.52 37.69
C GLY A 442 12.37 12.32 38.83
N GLY A 443 11.54 13.01 39.62
CA GLY A 443 12.01 13.86 40.72
C GLY A 443 12.76 15.12 40.27
N LEU A 444 12.50 15.62 39.05
CA LEU A 444 13.10 16.88 38.57
C LEU A 444 12.76 18.05 39.50
N VAL A 445 13.74 18.94 39.70
CA VAL A 445 13.61 20.13 40.57
C VAL A 445 13.68 21.40 39.74
N GLY A 446 12.72 22.31 39.95
CA GLY A 446 12.65 23.59 39.26
C GLY A 446 12.12 23.50 37.83
N ALA A 447 11.94 24.65 37.18
CA ALA A 447 11.41 24.75 35.84
C ALA A 447 12.50 25.17 34.83
N PRO A 448 12.59 24.52 33.65
CA PRO A 448 13.46 24.97 32.58
C PRO A 448 13.04 26.36 32.06
N ALA A 449 14.00 27.12 31.52
CA ALA A 449 13.73 28.38 30.85
C ALA A 449 13.01 28.18 29.51
N ALA A 450 13.34 27.10 28.81
CA ALA A 450 12.72 26.72 27.55
C ALA A 450 12.83 25.21 27.32
N LEU A 451 11.81 24.64 26.67
CA LEU A 451 11.73 23.24 26.23
C LEU A 451 11.55 23.19 24.71
N PRO A 452 11.81 22.04 24.05
CA PRO A 452 11.33 21.81 22.70
C PRO A 452 9.80 21.91 22.63
N THR A 453 9.27 22.17 21.43
CA THR A 453 7.82 22.10 21.17
C THR A 453 7.27 20.73 21.58
N ASP A 454 6.05 20.69 22.11
CA ASP A 454 5.35 19.46 22.55
C ASP A 454 5.92 18.79 23.81
N TRP A 455 6.90 19.41 24.47
CA TRP A 455 7.42 18.96 25.76
C TRP A 455 6.94 19.85 26.91
N GLN A 456 6.63 19.21 28.04
CA GLN A 456 6.28 19.89 29.29
C GLN A 456 6.90 19.21 30.50
N VAL A 457 6.92 19.90 31.65
CA VAL A 457 7.30 19.32 32.94
C VAL A 457 6.05 19.11 33.78
N THR A 458 5.75 17.86 34.13
CA THR A 458 4.61 17.50 34.97
C THR A 458 5.07 16.57 36.09
N ASN A 459 4.77 16.93 37.34
CA ASN A 459 5.11 16.15 38.53
C ASN A 459 6.57 15.67 38.60
N GLY A 460 7.54 16.48 38.14
CA GLY A 460 8.96 16.12 38.14
C GLY A 460 9.38 15.18 37.01
N TYR A 461 8.58 15.04 35.96
CA TYR A 461 8.88 14.31 34.73
C TYR A 461 8.86 15.24 33.51
N LEU A 462 9.70 14.95 32.52
CA LEU A 462 9.56 15.50 31.17
C LEU A 462 8.55 14.65 30.40
N ILE A 463 7.43 15.26 30.05
CA ILE A 463 6.34 14.66 29.28
C ILE A 463 6.47 15.14 27.84
N GLY A 464 6.59 14.21 26.90
CA GLY A 464 6.77 14.49 25.48
C GLY A 464 6.91 13.21 24.64
N PRO A 465 7.09 13.35 23.31
CA PRO A 465 7.21 12.22 22.40
C PRO A 465 8.43 11.35 22.72
N GLU A 466 8.25 10.03 22.66
CA GLU A 466 9.27 9.01 22.93
C GLU A 466 9.90 9.08 24.33
N ALA A 467 9.33 9.83 25.28
CA ALA A 467 9.85 9.91 26.65
C ALA A 467 9.83 8.52 27.32
N ASN A 468 10.86 8.23 28.13
CA ASN A 468 10.86 7.04 28.97
C ASN A 468 10.25 7.37 30.34
N LEU A 469 8.97 7.03 30.48
CA LEU A 469 8.13 7.25 31.66
C LEU A 469 7.82 5.92 32.37
N LEU A 470 8.74 4.94 32.28
CA LEU A 470 8.63 3.64 32.94
C LEU A 470 8.39 3.81 34.44
N GLY A 471 7.24 3.35 34.92
CA GLY A 471 6.87 3.43 36.33
C GLY A 471 6.64 4.85 36.86
N ALA A 472 6.43 5.84 35.98
CA ALA A 472 6.19 7.21 36.40
C ALA A 472 4.91 7.34 37.24
N ASP A 473 4.96 8.17 38.28
CA ASP A 473 3.76 8.53 39.06
C ASP A 473 3.17 9.83 38.51
N LEU A 474 2.11 9.67 37.72
CA LEU A 474 1.34 10.73 37.07
C LEU A 474 -0.13 10.69 37.53
N ALA A 475 -0.40 10.11 38.70
CA ALA A 475 -1.75 10.03 39.25
C ALA A 475 -2.34 11.43 39.48
N GLY A 476 -3.60 11.62 39.05
CA GLY A 476 -4.35 12.86 39.20
C GLY A 476 -3.79 14.07 38.46
N GLN A 477 -2.79 13.89 37.59
CA GLN A 477 -2.18 15.00 36.85
C GLN A 477 -3.05 15.43 35.65
N ASP A 478 -2.87 16.68 35.25
CA ASP A 478 -3.40 17.21 34.00
C ASP A 478 -2.38 16.98 32.88
N LEU A 479 -2.77 16.14 31.93
CA LEU A 479 -2.03 15.77 30.72
C LEU A 479 -2.93 15.99 29.49
N ASP A 480 -3.90 16.91 29.57
CA ASP A 480 -4.72 17.28 28.43
C ASP A 480 -3.83 17.79 27.28
N ASP A 481 -4.14 17.34 26.06
CA ASP A 481 -3.39 17.60 24.83
C ASP A 481 -1.89 17.23 24.87
N ALA A 482 -1.46 16.42 25.85
CA ALA A 482 -0.07 15.98 25.95
C ALA A 482 0.32 15.12 24.74
N VAL A 483 1.48 15.41 24.16
CA VAL A 483 2.06 14.61 23.07
C VAL A 483 2.93 13.52 23.66
N LEU A 484 2.41 12.30 23.70
CA LEU A 484 3.03 11.11 24.28
C LEU A 484 3.28 10.03 23.21
N GLN A 485 3.40 10.46 21.95
CA GLN A 485 3.64 9.58 20.81
C GLN A 485 4.84 8.66 21.08
N SER A 486 4.64 7.34 20.99
CA SER A 486 5.67 6.33 21.22
C SER A 486 6.36 6.40 22.59
N ALA A 487 5.80 7.12 23.57
CA ALA A 487 6.35 7.18 24.92
C ALA A 487 6.25 5.81 25.60
N ASN A 488 7.22 5.49 26.46
CA ASN A 488 7.17 4.30 27.28
C ASN A 488 6.52 4.60 28.63
N LEU A 489 5.25 4.23 28.79
CA LEU A 489 4.45 4.38 29.99
C LEU A 489 4.26 3.03 30.72
N THR A 490 5.14 2.06 30.48
CA THR A 490 5.03 0.74 31.08
C THR A 490 5.02 0.85 32.61
N ASN A 491 4.11 0.16 33.30
CA ASN A 491 3.91 0.25 34.76
C ASN A 491 3.61 1.65 35.32
N ALA A 492 3.34 2.66 34.49
CA ALA A 492 3.08 4.02 34.97
C ALA A 492 1.73 4.10 35.72
N SER A 493 1.67 4.95 36.74
CA SER A 493 0.44 5.31 37.44
C SER A 493 -0.17 6.56 36.81
N LEU A 494 -1.33 6.41 36.20
CA LEU A 494 -2.14 7.46 35.56
C LEU A 494 -3.55 7.49 36.18
N GLU A 495 -3.71 6.95 37.39
CA GLU A 495 -5.01 6.87 38.05
C GLU A 495 -5.60 8.26 38.26
N ASN A 496 -6.85 8.46 37.86
CA ASN A 496 -7.55 9.76 37.93
C ASN A 496 -6.89 10.91 37.13
N ALA A 497 -5.93 10.63 36.24
CA ALA A 497 -5.34 11.66 35.38
C ALA A 497 -6.33 12.14 34.30
N SER A 498 -6.19 13.40 33.87
CA SER A 498 -6.86 13.93 32.68
C SER A 498 -5.91 13.80 31.49
N LEU A 499 -6.33 13.11 30.43
CA LEU A 499 -5.60 12.88 29.19
C LEU A 499 -6.48 13.25 27.98
N LYS A 500 -7.30 14.30 28.11
CA LYS A 500 -8.25 14.66 27.06
C LYS A 500 -7.48 15.15 25.84
N GLY A 501 -7.77 14.62 24.67
CA GLY A 501 -7.07 14.98 23.44
C GLY A 501 -5.58 14.57 23.41
N ALA A 502 -5.08 13.85 24.41
CA ALA A 502 -3.69 13.42 24.45
C ALA A 502 -3.36 12.48 23.28
N ASP A 503 -2.20 12.67 22.67
CA ASP A 503 -1.70 11.80 21.61
C ASP A 503 -0.84 10.70 22.23
N LEU A 504 -1.42 9.51 22.39
CA LEU A 504 -0.77 8.30 22.90
C LEU A 504 -0.46 7.33 21.74
N SER A 505 -0.39 7.82 20.49
CA SER A 505 -0.19 6.95 19.35
C SER A 505 1.18 6.25 19.41
N GLY A 506 1.18 4.92 19.27
CA GLY A 506 2.36 4.07 19.43
C GLY A 506 2.91 3.96 20.86
N ALA A 507 2.30 4.61 21.86
CA ALA A 507 2.77 4.56 23.24
C ALA A 507 2.70 3.13 23.81
N ASN A 508 3.66 2.80 24.66
CA ASN A 508 3.67 1.53 25.38
C ASN A 508 3.05 1.71 26.76
N LEU A 509 1.79 1.30 26.92
CA LEU A 509 1.00 1.39 28.15
C LEU A 509 0.93 0.04 28.89
N ALA A 510 1.86 -0.89 28.61
CA ALA A 510 1.85 -2.21 29.21
C ALA A 510 1.86 -2.12 30.74
N ASP A 511 0.97 -2.85 31.42
CA ASP A 511 0.83 -2.83 32.89
C ASP A 511 0.53 -1.43 33.50
N ALA A 512 0.16 -0.43 32.69
CA ALA A 512 -0.13 0.91 33.20
C ALA A 512 -1.49 0.99 33.91
N TYR A 513 -1.59 1.84 34.94
CA TYR A 513 -2.79 2.03 35.74
C TYR A 513 -3.54 3.29 35.32
N LEU A 514 -4.58 3.14 34.49
CA LEU A 514 -5.44 4.24 34.00
C LEU A 514 -6.85 4.19 34.61
N SER A 515 -6.99 3.57 35.79
CA SER A 515 -8.30 3.49 36.44
C SER A 515 -8.81 4.90 36.74
N PHE A 516 -10.08 5.16 36.41
CA PHE A 516 -10.73 6.48 36.56
C PHE A 516 -10.12 7.64 35.74
N ALA A 517 -9.17 7.38 34.83
CA ALA A 517 -8.60 8.40 33.98
C ALA A 517 -9.61 8.90 32.92
N ASP A 518 -9.49 10.15 32.51
CA ASP A 518 -10.29 10.73 31.43
C ASP A 518 -9.48 10.79 30.13
N LEU A 519 -9.75 9.89 29.19
CA LEU A 519 -9.12 9.82 27.87
C LEU A 519 -10.03 10.39 26.77
N THR A 520 -10.94 11.30 27.11
CA THR A 520 -11.89 11.83 26.12
C THR A 520 -11.15 12.40 24.91
N ASN A 521 -11.44 11.90 23.70
CA ASN A 521 -10.77 12.27 22.44
C ASN A 521 -9.26 11.95 22.35
N ALA A 522 -8.70 11.13 23.24
CA ALA A 522 -7.30 10.72 23.12
C ALA A 522 -7.07 9.81 21.90
N ASP A 523 -5.87 9.86 21.32
CA ASP A 523 -5.47 8.97 20.23
C ASP A 523 -4.62 7.80 20.76
N LEU A 524 -5.14 6.58 20.62
CA LEU A 524 -4.48 5.32 21.01
C LEU A 524 -4.06 4.48 19.79
N ALA A 525 -3.99 5.07 18.59
CA ALA A 525 -3.55 4.34 17.40
C ALA A 525 -2.20 3.66 17.63
N SER A 526 -2.11 2.36 17.34
CA SER A 526 -0.90 1.52 17.51
C SER A 526 -0.35 1.42 18.93
N ALA A 527 -1.07 1.91 19.95
CA ALA A 527 -0.63 1.76 21.34
C ALA A 527 -0.58 0.29 21.77
N ASN A 528 0.32 -0.03 22.70
CA ASN A 528 0.34 -1.33 23.37
C ASN A 528 -0.43 -1.25 24.68
N LEU A 529 -1.58 -1.93 24.74
CA LEU A 529 -2.46 -2.00 25.91
C LEU A 529 -2.37 -3.34 26.66
N ALA A 530 -1.26 -4.08 26.53
CA ALA A 530 -1.08 -5.34 27.24
C ALA A 530 -1.20 -5.15 28.76
N ASP A 531 -2.14 -5.85 29.38
CA ASP A 531 -2.35 -5.82 30.84
C ASP A 531 -2.61 -4.41 31.43
N THR A 532 -3.01 -3.44 30.58
CA THR A 532 -3.38 -2.10 31.02
C THR A 532 -4.69 -2.10 31.80
N TYR A 533 -4.77 -1.31 32.87
CA TYR A 533 -5.96 -1.19 33.71
C TYR A 533 -6.79 0.04 33.36
N LEU A 534 -7.86 -0.12 32.58
CA LEU A 534 -8.79 0.97 32.18
C LEU A 534 -10.12 0.91 32.96
N TYR A 535 -10.11 0.37 34.18
CA TYR A 535 -11.33 0.25 34.98
C TYR A 535 -11.95 1.63 35.27
N ARG A 536 -13.21 1.83 34.86
CA ARG A 536 -13.96 3.09 35.03
C ARG A 536 -13.28 4.34 34.42
N SER A 537 -12.40 4.17 33.43
CA SER A 537 -11.93 5.31 32.64
C SER A 537 -13.04 5.84 31.72
N ILE A 538 -12.89 7.09 31.28
CA ILE A 538 -13.74 7.73 30.27
C ILE A 538 -13.02 7.61 28.93
N LEU A 539 -13.67 6.97 27.95
CA LEU A 539 -13.09 6.68 26.63
C LEU A 539 -13.89 7.34 25.48
N ALA A 540 -14.82 8.24 25.79
CA ALA A 540 -15.65 8.88 24.77
C ALA A 540 -14.78 9.62 23.73
N GLY A 541 -15.02 9.42 22.45
CA GLY A 541 -14.26 10.07 21.37
C GLY A 541 -12.87 9.49 21.11
N VAL A 542 -12.41 8.50 21.90
CA VAL A 542 -11.09 7.87 21.71
C VAL A 542 -10.95 7.36 20.28
N SER A 543 -9.85 7.75 19.65
CA SER A 543 -9.37 7.17 18.39
C SER A 543 -8.51 5.96 18.69
N SER A 544 -8.68 4.89 17.92
CA SER A 544 -7.86 3.69 18.04
C SER A 544 -7.72 2.99 16.69
N GLY A 545 -6.80 2.06 16.62
CA GLY A 545 -6.55 1.26 15.41
C GLY A 545 -5.19 0.61 15.53
N SER A 546 -5.06 -0.66 15.13
CA SER A 546 -3.82 -1.42 15.30
C SER A 546 -3.29 -1.48 16.74
N VAL A 547 -4.15 -1.28 17.75
CA VAL A 547 -3.79 -1.50 19.15
C VAL A 547 -3.32 -2.93 19.33
N SER A 548 -2.25 -3.10 20.10
CA SER A 548 -1.67 -4.40 20.44
C SER A 548 -1.86 -4.71 21.93
N GLY A 549 -1.70 -5.99 22.29
CA GLY A 549 -1.96 -6.46 23.65
C GLY A 549 -3.45 -6.57 24.00
N THR A 550 -3.72 -7.19 25.14
CA THR A 550 -5.08 -7.31 25.70
C THR A 550 -5.11 -6.53 27.01
N PRO A 551 -5.98 -5.52 27.17
CA PRO A 551 -6.14 -4.82 28.44
C PRO A 551 -6.52 -5.76 29.58
N ALA A 552 -5.96 -5.56 30.77
CA ALA A 552 -6.35 -6.29 31.97
C ALA A 552 -7.79 -5.97 32.37
N SER A 553 -8.25 -4.73 32.12
CA SER A 553 -9.64 -4.34 32.30
C SER A 553 -10.03 -3.23 31.32
N LEU A 554 -11.30 -3.23 30.91
CA LEU A 554 -11.96 -2.16 30.16
C LEU A 554 -13.23 -1.72 30.91
N PRO A 555 -13.76 -0.51 30.65
CA PRO A 555 -15.09 -0.16 31.11
C PRO A 555 -16.14 -1.16 30.56
N ALA A 556 -17.20 -1.43 31.32
CA ALA A 556 -18.08 -2.59 31.08
C ALA A 556 -18.76 -2.65 29.70
N SER A 557 -18.94 -1.51 29.02
CA SER A 557 -19.53 -1.40 27.68
C SER A 557 -18.51 -1.32 26.55
N TRP A 558 -17.23 -1.47 26.85
CA TRP A 558 -16.13 -1.31 25.89
C TRP A 558 -15.48 -2.64 25.57
N HIS A 559 -15.08 -2.80 24.32
CA HIS A 559 -14.51 -4.02 23.77
C HIS A 559 -13.34 -3.72 22.86
N LEU A 560 -12.30 -4.56 22.90
CA LEU A 560 -11.21 -4.53 21.92
C LEU A 560 -11.53 -5.51 20.78
N VAL A 561 -11.74 -4.99 19.57
CA VAL A 561 -12.03 -5.78 18.37
C VAL A 561 -11.08 -5.38 17.26
N ASN A 562 -10.28 -6.34 16.78
CA ASN A 562 -9.35 -6.14 15.66
C ASN A 562 -8.39 -4.94 15.83
N GLY A 563 -7.95 -4.66 17.05
CA GLY A 563 -7.07 -3.53 17.35
C GLY A 563 -7.79 -2.18 17.47
N TYR A 564 -9.13 -2.17 17.52
CA TYR A 564 -9.95 -0.99 17.78
C TYR A 564 -10.66 -1.14 19.13
N LEU A 565 -10.74 -0.05 19.90
CA LEU A 565 -11.59 0.06 21.09
C LEU A 565 -12.98 0.52 20.65
N LEU A 566 -13.98 -0.32 20.91
CA LEU A 566 -15.37 -0.11 20.52
C LEU A 566 -16.22 0.12 21.77
N GLY A 567 -16.98 1.21 21.77
CA GLY A 567 -17.92 1.58 22.82
C GLY A 567 -18.65 2.89 22.49
N GLN A 568 -19.37 3.43 23.45
CA GLN A 568 -20.13 4.67 23.27
C GLN A 568 -19.21 5.85 22.92
N GLY A 569 -19.50 6.52 21.81
CA GLY A 569 -18.75 7.67 21.32
C GLY A 569 -17.38 7.34 20.72
N ALA A 570 -17.03 6.07 20.50
CA ALA A 570 -15.74 5.70 19.93
C ALA A 570 -15.52 6.34 18.54
N ASN A 571 -14.32 6.86 18.29
CA ASN A 571 -13.92 7.32 16.96
C ASN A 571 -13.31 6.17 16.17
N LEU A 572 -14.08 5.66 15.21
CA LEU A 572 -13.77 4.52 14.35
C LEU A 572 -13.64 4.96 12.89
N THR A 573 -13.20 6.21 12.65
CA THR A 573 -12.99 6.74 11.31
C THR A 573 -11.99 5.89 10.55
N GLY A 574 -12.36 5.41 9.36
CA GLY A 574 -11.52 4.55 8.52
C GLY A 574 -11.24 3.15 9.09
N ALA A 575 -11.94 2.74 10.15
CA ALA A 575 -11.69 1.47 10.81
C ALA A 575 -11.95 0.27 9.89
N ILE A 576 -11.10 -0.75 9.97
CA ILE A 576 -11.25 -2.01 9.22
C ILE A 576 -11.86 -3.07 10.13
N LEU A 577 -13.17 -3.28 9.97
CA LEU A 577 -14.04 -4.12 10.81
C LEU A 577 -14.85 -5.13 9.99
N ASN A 578 -14.40 -5.44 8.78
CA ASN A 578 -15.06 -6.37 7.87
C ASN A 578 -15.24 -7.77 8.48
N ALA A 579 -16.43 -8.35 8.31
CA ALA A 579 -16.84 -9.65 8.84
C ALA A 579 -16.60 -9.83 10.36
N ARG A 580 -16.56 -8.75 11.13
CA ARG A 580 -16.43 -8.81 12.60
C ARG A 580 -17.80 -8.93 13.27
N ASN A 581 -17.81 -9.52 14.45
CA ASN A 581 -19.02 -9.60 15.29
C ASN A 581 -19.03 -8.41 16.26
N LEU A 582 -19.94 -7.48 15.98
CA LEU A 582 -20.25 -6.28 16.76
C LEU A 582 -21.67 -6.35 17.35
N SER A 583 -22.28 -7.55 17.36
CA SER A 583 -23.64 -7.74 17.80
C SER A 583 -23.79 -7.36 19.28
N ASN A 584 -24.92 -6.76 19.63
CA ASN A 584 -25.27 -6.34 20.99
C ASN A 584 -24.39 -5.22 21.59
N TYR A 585 -23.45 -4.65 20.84
CA TYR A 585 -22.58 -3.60 21.36
C TYR A 585 -23.35 -2.28 21.52
N ASN A 586 -23.00 -1.51 22.56
CA ASN A 586 -23.44 -0.13 22.67
C ASN A 586 -22.43 0.80 22.00
N LEU A 587 -22.81 1.29 20.84
CA LEU A 587 -22.05 2.13 19.91
C LEU A 587 -22.82 3.44 19.65
N THR A 588 -23.61 3.89 20.63
CA THR A 588 -24.28 5.19 20.61
C THR A 588 -23.24 6.29 20.37
N ASP A 589 -23.54 7.25 19.50
CA ASP A 589 -22.65 8.36 19.10
C ASP A 589 -21.31 7.94 18.48
N ALA A 590 -21.09 6.66 18.14
CA ALA A 590 -19.84 6.21 17.54
C ALA A 590 -19.68 6.75 16.10
N ASN A 591 -18.44 7.08 15.73
CA ASN A 591 -18.10 7.62 14.41
C ASN A 591 -17.43 6.56 13.52
N PHE A 592 -18.16 6.00 12.57
CA PHE A 592 -17.72 5.04 11.55
C PHE A 592 -17.38 5.69 10.20
N THR A 593 -17.09 7.00 10.15
CA THR A 593 -16.87 7.69 8.87
C THR A 593 -15.79 7.00 8.04
N GLY A 594 -16.11 6.57 6.82
CA GLY A 594 -15.16 5.87 5.94
C GLY A 594 -14.71 4.47 6.39
N ALA A 595 -15.33 3.89 7.42
CA ALA A 595 -14.98 2.55 7.92
C ALA A 595 -15.40 1.44 6.94
N ASP A 596 -14.73 0.30 7.02
CA ASP A 596 -15.11 -0.94 6.33
C ASP A 596 -15.77 -1.91 7.32
N LEU A 597 -17.10 -1.99 7.23
CA LEU A 597 -18.01 -2.90 7.92
C LEU A 597 -18.55 -4.00 6.99
N THR A 598 -17.94 -4.24 5.83
CA THR A 598 -18.45 -5.22 4.86
C THR A 598 -18.62 -6.59 5.51
N GLY A 599 -19.84 -7.14 5.47
CA GLY A 599 -20.21 -8.42 6.09
C GLY A 599 -20.16 -8.46 7.62
N ALA A 600 -20.01 -7.33 8.31
CA ALA A 600 -19.98 -7.29 9.77
C ALA A 600 -21.36 -7.61 10.37
N ASP A 601 -21.39 -8.27 11.52
CA ASP A 601 -22.60 -8.54 12.29
C ASP A 601 -22.80 -7.44 13.33
N LEU A 602 -23.73 -6.52 13.08
CA LEU A 602 -24.18 -5.46 14.00
C LEU A 602 -25.57 -5.78 14.58
N SER A 603 -25.97 -7.05 14.59
CA SER A 603 -27.31 -7.42 15.01
C SER A 603 -27.55 -7.07 16.48
N ASN A 604 -28.71 -6.49 16.78
CA ASN A 604 -29.09 -5.99 18.12
C ASN A 604 -28.14 -4.91 18.69
N ALA A 605 -27.24 -4.33 17.89
CA ALA A 605 -26.38 -3.24 18.35
C ALA A 605 -27.21 -1.96 18.63
N VAL A 606 -26.76 -1.16 19.58
CA VAL A 606 -27.29 0.18 19.85
C VAL A 606 -26.39 1.18 19.14
N LEU A 607 -26.91 1.80 18.08
CA LEU A 607 -26.22 2.68 17.13
C LEU A 607 -26.93 4.04 17.03
N VAL A 608 -27.57 4.46 18.12
CA VAL A 608 -28.30 5.72 18.20
C VAL A 608 -27.34 6.87 17.91
N ALA A 609 -27.71 7.75 16.99
CA ALA A 609 -26.91 8.89 16.54
C ALA A 609 -25.49 8.55 16.04
N ALA A 610 -25.20 7.28 15.72
CA ALA A 610 -23.92 6.89 15.15
C ALA A 610 -23.75 7.46 13.73
N ASN A 611 -22.50 7.73 13.34
CA ASN A 611 -22.16 8.33 12.04
C ASN A 611 -21.49 7.31 11.11
N PHE A 612 -22.18 6.91 10.05
CA PHE A 612 -21.76 5.98 8.99
C PHE A 612 -21.48 6.70 7.66
N THR A 613 -21.14 7.98 7.69
CA THR A 613 -20.83 8.72 6.45
C THR A 613 -19.70 8.02 5.69
N ASP A 614 -19.88 7.76 4.39
CA ASP A 614 -18.87 7.07 3.55
C ASP A 614 -18.46 5.66 3.99
N THR A 615 -19.23 5.02 4.87
CA THR A 615 -18.92 3.66 5.33
C THR A 615 -19.23 2.62 4.26
N TRP A 616 -18.37 1.59 4.15
CA TRP A 616 -18.66 0.36 3.40
C TRP A 616 -19.29 -0.65 4.34
N ALA A 617 -20.54 -1.01 4.09
CA ALA A 617 -21.36 -1.90 4.89
C ALA A 617 -22.14 -2.90 4.01
N ASP A 618 -21.63 -3.20 2.82
CA ASP A 618 -22.19 -4.22 1.94
C ASP A 618 -22.23 -5.56 2.70
N ASP A 619 -23.30 -6.34 2.52
CA ASP A 619 -23.54 -7.63 3.20
C ASP A 619 -23.60 -7.57 4.75
N ALA A 620 -23.56 -6.39 5.38
CA ALA A 620 -23.60 -6.26 6.84
C ALA A 620 -24.97 -6.62 7.42
N ASP A 621 -24.98 -7.13 8.66
CA ASP A 621 -26.20 -7.50 9.39
C ASP A 621 -26.55 -6.47 10.47
N PHE A 622 -27.49 -5.58 10.19
CA PHE A 622 -28.11 -4.64 11.14
C PHE A 622 -29.43 -5.17 11.71
N THR A 623 -29.68 -6.48 11.68
CA THR A 623 -30.95 -7.07 12.16
C THR A 623 -31.22 -6.68 13.62
N ARG A 624 -32.38 -6.10 13.90
CA ARG A 624 -32.79 -5.58 15.22
C ARG A 624 -31.88 -4.48 15.80
N ALA A 625 -30.99 -3.89 15.01
CA ALA A 625 -30.17 -2.79 15.47
C ALA A 625 -31.01 -1.52 15.70
N ASN A 626 -30.60 -0.70 16.66
CA ASN A 626 -31.21 0.61 16.90
C ASN A 626 -30.32 1.72 16.32
N LEU A 627 -30.68 2.21 15.16
CA LEU A 627 -30.04 3.27 14.37
C LEU A 627 -30.87 4.59 14.43
N ASP A 628 -31.65 4.80 15.49
CA ASP A 628 -32.43 6.04 15.66
C ASP A 628 -31.51 7.28 15.58
N GLY A 629 -31.86 8.23 14.72
CA GLY A 629 -31.07 9.44 14.45
C GLY A 629 -29.68 9.20 13.83
N ALA A 630 -29.34 7.99 13.43
CA ALA A 630 -28.03 7.70 12.82
C ALA A 630 -27.86 8.44 11.48
N THR A 631 -26.63 8.82 11.17
CA THR A 631 -26.26 9.37 9.86
C THR A 631 -25.64 8.28 9.02
N MET A 632 -26.20 8.00 7.84
CA MET A 632 -25.76 7.00 6.87
C MET A 632 -25.62 7.63 5.48
N THR A 633 -25.02 8.82 5.42
CA THR A 633 -24.87 9.57 4.16
C THR A 633 -23.79 8.94 3.29
N ARG A 634 -24.10 8.65 2.01
CA ARG A 634 -23.17 7.98 1.07
C ARG A 634 -22.65 6.60 1.53
N THR A 635 -23.34 5.97 2.49
CA THR A 635 -23.03 4.61 2.93
C THR A 635 -23.30 3.60 1.80
N LEU A 636 -22.40 2.64 1.60
CA LEU A 636 -22.60 1.51 0.70
C LEU A 636 -23.10 0.32 1.52
N ALA A 637 -24.39 0.00 1.48
CA ALA A 637 -25.02 -1.07 2.26
C ALA A 637 -25.84 -2.02 1.37
N ASN A 638 -25.29 -2.37 0.22
CA ASN A 638 -25.92 -3.30 -0.71
C ASN A 638 -25.96 -4.71 -0.09
N TYR A 639 -27.04 -5.45 -0.33
CA TYR A 639 -27.28 -6.79 0.26
C TYR A 639 -27.33 -6.85 1.80
N ALA A 640 -27.21 -5.72 2.49
CA ALA A 640 -27.25 -5.66 3.94
C ALA A 640 -28.64 -6.01 4.50
N SER A 641 -28.70 -6.54 5.72
CA SER A 641 -29.95 -6.84 6.42
C SER A 641 -30.27 -5.79 7.46
N PHE A 642 -31.38 -5.06 7.29
CA PHE A 642 -31.95 -4.15 8.28
C PHE A 642 -33.24 -4.72 8.89
N ALA A 643 -33.38 -6.05 8.91
CA ALA A 643 -34.62 -6.68 9.32
C ALA A 643 -34.96 -6.33 10.78
N ASN A 644 -36.15 -5.80 11.03
CA ASN A 644 -36.59 -5.32 12.36
C ASN A 644 -35.69 -4.21 12.97
N ALA A 645 -34.86 -3.53 12.18
CA ALA A 645 -34.07 -2.42 12.68
C ALA A 645 -34.97 -1.19 12.97
N ILE A 646 -34.50 -0.33 13.85
CA ILE A 646 -35.11 0.99 14.13
C ILE A 646 -34.21 2.03 13.51
N MET A 647 -34.73 2.85 12.60
CA MET A 647 -34.02 3.93 11.89
C MET A 647 -34.85 5.20 11.91
N THR A 648 -35.55 5.46 13.01
CA THR A 648 -36.39 6.65 13.11
C THR A 648 -35.54 7.91 13.00
N SER A 649 -36.00 8.91 12.25
CA SER A 649 -35.26 10.16 11.99
C SER A 649 -33.82 10.01 11.46
N ALA A 650 -33.44 8.83 10.95
CA ALA A 650 -32.10 8.60 10.41
C ALA A 650 -31.88 9.34 9.08
N SER A 651 -30.65 9.80 8.82
CA SER A 651 -30.26 10.42 7.55
C SER A 651 -29.55 9.41 6.66
N VAL A 652 -30.29 8.78 5.76
CA VAL A 652 -29.81 7.76 4.82
C VAL A 652 -29.67 8.37 3.42
N GLU A 653 -29.05 9.55 3.31
CA GLU A 653 -29.00 10.33 2.06
C GLU A 653 -27.86 9.90 1.12
N ASN A 654 -28.15 9.79 -0.18
CA ASN A 654 -27.22 9.37 -1.23
C ASN A 654 -26.54 8.00 -0.97
N ALA A 655 -27.15 7.15 -0.17
CA ALA A 655 -26.66 5.81 0.17
C ALA A 655 -27.12 4.78 -0.88
N THR A 656 -26.43 3.64 -0.95
CA THR A 656 -26.85 2.50 -1.79
C THR A 656 -27.26 1.34 -0.91
N LEU A 657 -28.55 1.00 -0.93
CA LEU A 657 -29.16 -0.12 -0.20
C LEU A 657 -29.74 -1.12 -1.21
N ASP A 658 -29.07 -1.32 -2.34
CA ASP A 658 -29.59 -2.18 -3.39
C ASP A 658 -29.59 -3.63 -2.91
N ASN A 659 -30.66 -4.38 -3.22
CA ASN A 659 -30.88 -5.75 -2.74
C ASN A 659 -30.95 -5.89 -1.20
N ALA A 660 -31.02 -4.79 -0.44
CA ALA A 660 -31.07 -4.86 1.02
C ALA A 660 -32.38 -5.48 1.53
N ASN A 661 -32.30 -6.16 2.67
CA ASN A 661 -33.46 -6.71 3.37
C ASN A 661 -33.99 -5.72 4.42
N LEU A 662 -35.07 -5.00 4.10
CA LEU A 662 -35.70 -4.00 4.96
C LEU A 662 -36.97 -4.55 5.64
N THR A 663 -37.10 -5.88 5.78
CA THR A 663 -38.32 -6.52 6.31
C THR A 663 -38.59 -6.08 7.76
N TYR A 664 -39.79 -5.56 8.05
CA TYR A 664 -40.17 -4.97 9.35
C TYR A 664 -39.31 -3.78 9.82
N LEU A 665 -38.58 -3.12 8.92
CA LEU A 665 -37.83 -1.91 9.27
C LEU A 665 -38.77 -0.81 9.80
N ASN A 666 -38.39 -0.12 10.87
CA ASN A 666 -39.04 1.12 11.31
C ASN A 666 -38.18 2.33 10.91
N GLY A 667 -38.40 2.87 9.71
CA GLY A 667 -37.73 4.06 9.18
C GLY A 667 -38.65 5.29 9.18
N ARG A 668 -39.44 5.47 10.24
CA ARG A 668 -40.34 6.64 10.37
C ARG A 668 -39.53 7.94 10.38
N ASP A 669 -40.00 8.94 9.63
CA ASP A 669 -39.39 10.28 9.58
C ASP A 669 -37.92 10.29 9.06
N ALA A 670 -37.43 9.18 8.51
CA ALA A 670 -36.07 9.08 7.98
C ALA A 670 -35.93 9.78 6.62
N SER A 671 -34.75 10.30 6.32
CA SER A 671 -34.42 10.89 5.01
C SER A 671 -33.69 9.86 4.16
N PHE A 672 -34.23 9.51 3.00
CA PHE A 672 -33.61 8.62 2.00
C PHE A 672 -33.27 9.39 0.71
N LYS A 673 -33.04 10.70 0.80
CA LYS A 673 -32.87 11.56 -0.37
C LYS A 673 -31.73 11.09 -1.26
N GLY A 674 -31.98 10.95 -2.56
CA GLY A 674 -30.98 10.54 -3.54
C GLY A 674 -30.48 9.10 -3.40
N SER A 675 -31.03 8.32 -2.47
CA SER A 675 -30.55 6.97 -2.17
C SER A 675 -31.12 5.93 -3.11
N SER A 676 -30.33 4.89 -3.38
CA SER A 676 -30.78 3.74 -4.15
C SER A 676 -31.27 2.64 -3.21
N LEU A 677 -32.49 2.16 -3.44
CA LEU A 677 -33.11 1.02 -2.79
C LEU A 677 -33.56 0.02 -3.87
N GLN A 678 -32.79 -0.08 -4.96
CA GLN A 678 -33.15 -0.90 -6.11
C GLN A 678 -33.17 -2.38 -5.68
N ASP A 679 -34.19 -3.11 -6.11
CA ASP A 679 -34.37 -4.55 -5.79
C ASP A 679 -34.45 -4.86 -4.27
N ALA A 680 -34.57 -3.85 -3.39
CA ALA A 680 -34.66 -4.03 -1.94
C ALA A 680 -36.00 -4.65 -1.51
N ASN A 681 -36.02 -5.39 -0.40
CA ASN A 681 -37.22 -6.02 0.13
C ASN A 681 -37.85 -5.19 1.26
N LEU A 682 -39.00 -4.56 1.00
CA LEU A 682 -39.72 -3.66 1.91
C LEU A 682 -40.84 -4.33 2.72
N LYS A 683 -40.85 -5.67 2.82
CA LYS A 683 -41.98 -6.40 3.41
C LYS A 683 -42.31 -5.91 4.82
N TYR A 684 -43.52 -5.39 5.03
CA TYR A 684 -44.01 -4.86 6.31
C TYR A 684 -43.13 -3.78 6.96
N SER A 685 -42.29 -3.10 6.19
CA SER A 685 -41.55 -1.94 6.69
C SER A 685 -42.49 -0.76 6.92
N SER A 686 -42.11 0.16 7.80
CA SER A 686 -42.76 1.45 7.98
C SER A 686 -41.79 2.55 7.66
N LEU A 687 -42.01 3.23 6.53
CA LEU A 687 -41.32 4.46 6.15
C LEU A 687 -42.24 5.66 6.32
N TYR A 688 -43.21 5.60 7.24
CA TYR A 688 -44.18 6.66 7.44
C TYR A 688 -43.49 8.03 7.59
N SER A 689 -43.94 9.01 6.80
CA SER A 689 -43.39 10.38 6.79
C SER A 689 -41.90 10.49 6.43
N ALA A 690 -41.33 9.47 5.80
CA ALA A 690 -39.97 9.52 5.27
C ALA A 690 -39.86 10.40 4.02
N ASP A 691 -38.67 10.94 3.77
CA ASP A 691 -38.36 11.70 2.57
C ASP A 691 -37.67 10.83 1.52
N LEU A 692 -38.33 10.58 0.39
CA LEU A 692 -37.82 9.78 -0.73
C LEU A 692 -37.46 10.65 -1.94
N THR A 693 -37.22 11.95 -1.75
CA THR A 693 -36.87 12.87 -2.84
C THR A 693 -35.63 12.36 -3.60
N ASN A 694 -35.70 12.24 -4.92
CA ASN A 694 -34.65 11.69 -5.79
C ASN A 694 -34.24 10.22 -5.50
N ALA A 695 -34.94 9.50 -4.62
CA ALA A 695 -34.60 8.11 -4.31
C ALA A 695 -34.96 7.16 -5.46
N ASN A 696 -34.33 5.99 -5.51
CA ASN A 696 -34.59 4.96 -6.51
C ASN A 696 -35.13 3.67 -5.88
N LEU A 697 -36.43 3.40 -6.05
CA LEU A 697 -37.09 2.18 -5.58
C LEU A 697 -37.33 1.15 -6.69
N ARG A 698 -36.66 1.27 -7.85
CA ARG A 698 -36.88 0.37 -8.98
C ARG A 698 -36.82 -1.09 -8.55
N ASN A 699 -37.83 -1.87 -8.92
CA ASN A 699 -38.00 -3.29 -8.57
C ASN A 699 -38.03 -3.63 -7.06
N ALA A 700 -38.16 -2.66 -6.15
CA ALA A 700 -38.24 -2.96 -4.72
C ALA A 700 -39.42 -3.90 -4.42
N ALA A 701 -39.13 -5.06 -3.84
CA ALA A 701 -40.10 -6.11 -3.57
C ALA A 701 -40.99 -5.75 -2.38
N ASN A 702 -42.24 -6.22 -2.41
CA ASN A 702 -43.21 -6.10 -1.31
C ASN A 702 -43.55 -4.66 -0.87
N ALA A 703 -43.28 -3.65 -1.70
CA ALA A 703 -43.61 -2.26 -1.42
C ALA A 703 -45.11 -2.02 -1.10
N SER A 704 -46.01 -2.84 -1.67
CA SER A 704 -47.46 -2.80 -1.37
C SER A 704 -47.82 -3.22 0.06
N THR A 705 -46.92 -3.89 0.77
CA THR A 705 -47.10 -4.29 2.17
C THR A 705 -46.42 -3.35 3.16
N ALA A 706 -45.62 -2.41 2.67
CA ALA A 706 -44.96 -1.39 3.47
C ALA A 706 -45.93 -0.25 3.80
N ASN A 707 -45.79 0.34 4.99
CA ASN A 707 -46.46 1.58 5.34
C ASN A 707 -45.70 2.76 4.73
N LEU A 708 -46.12 3.16 3.54
CA LEU A 708 -45.57 4.27 2.74
C LEU A 708 -46.50 5.49 2.76
N ASN A 709 -47.13 5.75 3.90
CA ASN A 709 -48.02 6.89 4.11
C ASN A 709 -47.22 8.16 4.47
N ALA A 710 -47.75 9.33 4.10
CA ALA A 710 -47.17 10.65 4.37
C ALA A 710 -45.74 10.86 3.82
N ILE A 711 -45.31 10.02 2.88
CA ILE A 711 -44.01 10.13 2.22
C ILE A 711 -43.91 11.43 1.42
N THR A 712 -42.74 12.06 1.45
CA THR A 712 -42.37 13.09 0.46
C THR A 712 -41.89 12.40 -0.82
N TRP A 713 -42.75 12.42 -1.85
CA TRP A 713 -42.46 11.91 -3.18
C TRP A 713 -42.09 13.08 -4.11
N ASN A 714 -40.84 13.18 -4.51
CA ASN A 714 -40.38 14.22 -5.43
C ASN A 714 -39.21 13.67 -6.27
N ASN A 715 -39.40 13.58 -7.58
CA ASN A 715 -38.45 13.00 -8.53
C ASN A 715 -37.96 11.59 -8.11
N THR A 716 -38.81 10.81 -7.45
CA THR A 716 -38.51 9.45 -6.98
C THR A 716 -38.72 8.46 -8.11
N THR A 717 -37.78 7.53 -8.33
CA THR A 717 -38.02 6.38 -9.23
C THR A 717 -38.85 5.34 -8.49
N CYS A 718 -40.06 5.09 -8.99
CA CYS A 718 -41.01 4.14 -8.41
C CYS A 718 -40.62 2.69 -8.70
N VAL A 719 -41.31 1.75 -8.05
CA VAL A 719 -41.06 0.30 -8.15
C VAL A 719 -41.17 -0.22 -9.59
N ASP A 720 -42.11 0.31 -10.37
CA ASP A 720 -42.29 -0.01 -11.79
C ASP A 720 -41.30 0.73 -12.72
N GLY A 721 -40.43 1.56 -12.16
CA GLY A 721 -39.45 2.37 -12.87
C GLY A 721 -39.98 3.70 -13.42
N THR A 722 -41.24 4.06 -13.13
CA THR A 722 -41.79 5.39 -13.46
C THR A 722 -41.28 6.46 -12.49
N ASN A 723 -41.48 7.74 -12.82
CA ASN A 723 -41.12 8.85 -11.93
C ASN A 723 -42.35 9.32 -11.14
N SER A 724 -42.21 9.52 -9.83
CA SER A 724 -43.28 9.97 -8.92
C SER A 724 -44.01 11.23 -9.41
N ASP A 725 -43.31 12.14 -10.08
CA ASP A 725 -43.83 13.45 -10.50
C ASP A 725 -44.80 13.34 -11.68
N GLN A 726 -44.82 12.18 -12.34
CA GLN A 726 -45.74 11.88 -13.44
C GLN A 726 -47.12 11.42 -12.95
N HIS A 727 -47.31 11.23 -11.63
CA HIS A 727 -48.52 10.59 -11.05
C HIS A 727 -49.59 11.56 -10.50
N ASN A 728 -49.74 12.77 -11.07
CA ASN A 728 -50.84 13.72 -10.78
C ASN A 728 -51.18 13.95 -9.28
N GLY A 729 -50.21 13.85 -8.36
CA GLY A 729 -50.45 14.09 -6.93
C GLY A 729 -49.87 13.06 -5.95
N ALA A 730 -48.60 12.69 -6.14
CA ALA A 730 -47.69 12.30 -5.05
C ALA A 730 -47.87 10.91 -4.41
N SER A 731 -47.94 9.82 -5.18
CA SER A 731 -47.41 8.56 -4.67
C SER A 731 -46.98 7.61 -5.79
N CYS A 732 -45.89 6.88 -5.56
CA CYS A 732 -45.53 5.67 -6.33
C CYS A 732 -46.52 4.50 -6.13
N LEU A 733 -47.65 4.73 -5.44
CA LEU A 733 -48.67 3.73 -5.11
C LEU A 733 -49.93 3.90 -5.98
N ASN A 734 -50.25 5.12 -6.42
CA ASN A 734 -51.42 5.43 -7.24
C ASN A 734 -51.13 5.15 -8.73
N GLY A 735 -50.96 3.86 -9.05
CA GLY A 735 -50.64 3.42 -10.42
C GLY A 735 -49.96 2.05 -10.51
N MET A 736 -49.67 1.40 -9.36
CA MET A 736 -49.08 0.07 -9.37
C MET A 736 -50.01 -0.92 -10.08
N ASP A 737 -49.51 -1.44 -11.19
CA ASP A 737 -50.11 -2.52 -11.94
C ASP A 737 -50.27 -3.75 -11.04
N THR A 738 -51.49 -3.99 -10.56
CA THR A 738 -51.86 -5.21 -9.83
C THR A 738 -52.39 -6.30 -10.75
N THR A 739 -52.43 -6.03 -12.06
CA THR A 739 -52.99 -6.92 -13.06
C THR A 739 -51.95 -7.98 -13.37
N LYS A 740 -52.23 -9.24 -13.03
CA LYS A 740 -51.32 -10.31 -13.42
C LYS A 740 -51.41 -10.51 -14.94
N PRO A 741 -50.28 -10.74 -15.63
CA PRO A 741 -50.31 -11.03 -17.05
C PRO A 741 -50.99 -12.37 -17.32
N THR A 742 -51.40 -12.59 -18.56
CA THR A 742 -51.90 -13.87 -19.06
C THR A 742 -50.87 -14.52 -19.98
N ALA A 743 -50.82 -15.86 -20.01
CA ALA A 743 -49.98 -16.63 -20.91
C ALA A 743 -50.80 -17.68 -21.66
N SER A 744 -50.52 -17.86 -22.96
CA SER A 744 -51.18 -18.83 -23.82
C SER A 744 -50.19 -19.45 -24.80
N MET A 745 -50.35 -20.75 -25.08
CA MET A 745 -49.62 -21.42 -26.16
C MET A 745 -50.34 -21.19 -27.49
N THR A 746 -49.63 -20.74 -28.52
CA THR A 746 -50.15 -20.51 -29.88
C THR A 746 -49.82 -21.66 -30.83
N ALA A 747 -48.70 -22.37 -30.61
CA ALA A 747 -48.30 -23.57 -31.35
C ALA A 747 -47.68 -24.62 -30.42
N PRO A 748 -47.70 -25.94 -30.74
CA PRO A 748 -48.11 -26.54 -32.02
C PRO A 748 -49.63 -26.60 -32.21
N THR A 749 -50.10 -26.37 -33.45
CA THR A 749 -51.52 -26.43 -33.83
C THR A 749 -51.91 -27.78 -34.44
N ALA A 750 -50.98 -28.44 -35.14
CA ALA A 750 -51.19 -29.77 -35.66
C ALA A 750 -51.04 -30.82 -34.54
N THR A 751 -51.97 -31.77 -34.48
CA THR A 751 -51.89 -32.92 -33.55
C THR A 751 -50.68 -33.81 -33.84
N PHE A 752 -50.21 -33.81 -35.09
CA PHE A 752 -49.08 -34.61 -35.52
C PHE A 752 -48.19 -33.80 -36.47
N GLN A 753 -46.87 -33.86 -36.25
CA GLN A 753 -45.90 -33.14 -37.07
C GLN A 753 -45.36 -34.00 -38.21
N SER A 754 -44.97 -33.38 -39.32
CA SER A 754 -44.29 -34.06 -40.44
C SER A 754 -42.77 -33.81 -40.49
N GLY A 755 -42.26 -32.90 -39.65
CA GLY A 755 -40.85 -32.56 -39.53
C GLY A 755 -40.22 -33.07 -38.23
N SER A 756 -38.90 -33.23 -38.22
CA SER A 756 -38.09 -33.59 -37.04
C SER A 756 -37.93 -32.44 -36.05
N SER A 757 -38.19 -31.21 -36.49
CA SER A 757 -38.37 -30.04 -35.64
C SER A 757 -39.68 -29.35 -36.00
N PHE A 758 -40.26 -28.65 -35.04
CA PHE A 758 -41.52 -27.93 -35.23
C PHE A 758 -41.55 -26.66 -34.38
N THR A 759 -42.32 -25.67 -34.83
CA THR A 759 -42.48 -24.42 -34.10
C THR A 759 -43.35 -24.62 -32.86
N VAL A 760 -42.82 -24.20 -31.72
CA VAL A 760 -43.56 -23.97 -30.49
C VAL A 760 -43.71 -22.46 -30.34
N GLY A 761 -44.93 -22.01 -30.14
CA GLY A 761 -45.25 -20.58 -30.09
C GLY A 761 -46.08 -20.29 -28.85
N TRP A 762 -45.86 -19.12 -28.26
CA TRP A 762 -46.55 -18.64 -27.07
C TRP A 762 -46.79 -17.13 -27.18
N SER A 763 -47.71 -16.64 -26.38
CA SER A 763 -48.07 -15.23 -26.30
C SER A 763 -48.57 -14.91 -24.91
N GLY A 764 -48.45 -13.64 -24.51
CA GLY A 764 -49.06 -13.12 -23.31
C GLY A 764 -49.54 -11.70 -23.52
N SER A 765 -50.50 -11.32 -22.69
CA SER A 765 -51.07 -9.98 -22.65
C SER A 765 -51.30 -9.60 -21.20
N ASP A 766 -51.06 -8.34 -20.91
CA ASP A 766 -51.24 -7.76 -19.59
C ASP A 766 -52.42 -6.77 -19.56
N GLY A 767 -53.24 -6.76 -20.61
CA GLY A 767 -54.36 -5.83 -20.73
C GLY A 767 -53.88 -4.38 -20.67
N SER A 768 -54.35 -3.64 -19.67
CA SER A 768 -53.96 -2.25 -19.37
C SER A 768 -52.78 -2.14 -18.39
N GLY A 769 -52.14 -3.25 -18.01
CA GLY A 769 -50.97 -3.30 -17.15
C GLY A 769 -49.66 -2.86 -17.82
N SER A 770 -48.56 -3.13 -17.15
CA SER A 770 -47.18 -2.73 -17.46
C SER A 770 -46.59 -3.42 -18.70
N GLY A 771 -47.25 -4.49 -19.15
CA GLY A 771 -46.90 -5.27 -20.32
C GLY A 771 -45.95 -6.42 -19.98
N VAL A 772 -45.98 -7.47 -20.80
CA VAL A 772 -45.17 -8.67 -20.54
C VAL A 772 -43.68 -8.39 -20.77
N ARG A 773 -42.85 -8.71 -19.77
CA ARG A 773 -41.39 -8.57 -19.79
C ARG A 773 -40.71 -9.79 -20.41
N HIS A 774 -41.06 -10.99 -19.97
CA HIS A 774 -40.49 -12.25 -20.48
C HIS A 774 -41.44 -13.43 -20.30
N TYR A 775 -41.06 -14.58 -20.88
CA TYR A 775 -41.74 -15.86 -20.74
C TYR A 775 -40.79 -16.96 -20.29
N ASP A 776 -41.33 -17.88 -19.51
CA ASP A 776 -40.74 -19.19 -19.28
C ASP A 776 -41.60 -20.24 -19.99
N VAL A 777 -40.97 -21.18 -20.68
CA VAL A 777 -41.65 -22.22 -21.47
C VAL A 777 -41.14 -23.58 -21.06
N TRP A 778 -42.06 -24.44 -20.62
CA TRP A 778 -41.77 -25.81 -20.22
C TRP A 778 -42.21 -26.78 -21.30
N SER A 779 -41.47 -27.89 -21.39
CA SER A 779 -41.79 -29.03 -22.23
C SER A 779 -41.97 -30.28 -21.38
N GLN A 780 -42.80 -31.20 -21.85
CA GLN A 780 -42.99 -32.50 -21.22
C GLN A 780 -43.13 -33.55 -22.32
N THR A 781 -42.45 -34.69 -22.14
CA THR A 781 -42.46 -35.81 -23.06
C THR A 781 -43.25 -36.97 -22.46
N ASN A 782 -44.24 -37.50 -23.18
CA ASN A 782 -45.05 -38.66 -22.80
C ASN A 782 -45.71 -38.58 -21.40
N GLY A 783 -46.05 -37.37 -20.93
CA GLY A 783 -46.65 -37.18 -19.61
C GLY A 783 -45.67 -37.29 -18.44
N GLY A 784 -44.35 -37.22 -18.69
CA GLY A 784 -43.29 -37.23 -17.66
C GLY A 784 -43.21 -35.93 -16.84
N THR A 785 -42.06 -35.57 -16.29
CA THR A 785 -41.94 -34.29 -15.54
C THR A 785 -41.86 -33.11 -16.51
N TRP A 786 -42.48 -31.98 -16.17
CA TRP A 786 -42.28 -30.72 -16.89
C TRP A 786 -40.84 -30.24 -16.70
N THR A 787 -40.12 -30.00 -17.79
CA THR A 787 -38.76 -29.47 -17.80
C THR A 787 -38.75 -28.09 -18.44
N LEU A 788 -38.03 -27.15 -17.83
CA LEU A 788 -37.88 -25.80 -18.36
C LEU A 788 -37.05 -25.88 -19.65
N TRP A 789 -37.64 -25.44 -20.76
CA TRP A 789 -37.02 -25.48 -22.09
C TRP A 789 -36.50 -24.12 -22.53
N LYS A 790 -37.24 -23.04 -22.24
CA LYS A 790 -36.81 -21.65 -22.41
C LYS A 790 -37.05 -20.89 -21.11
N ASN A 791 -36.03 -20.18 -20.66
CA ASN A 791 -36.06 -19.34 -19.46
C ASN A 791 -35.91 -17.88 -19.89
N ASP A 792 -36.63 -16.96 -19.25
CA ASP A 792 -36.53 -15.51 -19.45
C ASP A 792 -36.53 -15.07 -20.93
N THR A 793 -37.29 -15.76 -21.78
CA THR A 793 -37.27 -15.48 -23.22
C THR A 793 -38.23 -14.36 -23.59
N THR A 794 -37.75 -13.38 -24.37
CA THR A 794 -38.58 -12.28 -24.91
C THR A 794 -39.20 -12.61 -26.26
N GLY A 795 -38.74 -13.68 -26.92
CA GLY A 795 -39.32 -14.19 -28.15
C GLY A 795 -40.68 -14.85 -27.90
N THR A 796 -41.52 -14.94 -28.94
CA THR A 796 -42.87 -15.54 -28.88
C THR A 796 -42.95 -16.89 -29.59
N SER A 797 -41.84 -17.39 -30.12
CA SER A 797 -41.75 -18.74 -30.66
C SER A 797 -40.32 -19.23 -30.74
N ALA A 798 -40.15 -20.55 -30.79
CA ALA A 798 -38.87 -21.20 -31.06
C ALA A 798 -39.09 -22.56 -31.75
N SER A 799 -38.06 -23.03 -32.47
CA SER A 799 -38.05 -24.37 -33.05
C SER A 799 -37.68 -25.42 -32.00
N PHE A 800 -38.52 -26.43 -31.79
CA PHE A 800 -38.29 -27.53 -30.85
C PHE A 800 -37.85 -28.81 -31.60
N PRO A 801 -36.74 -29.46 -31.21
CA PRO A 801 -36.29 -30.71 -31.82
C PRO A 801 -37.04 -31.92 -31.23
N GLY A 802 -37.94 -32.53 -32.01
CA GLY A 802 -38.93 -33.50 -31.52
C GLY A 802 -38.56 -34.98 -31.61
N THR A 803 -37.29 -35.37 -31.56
CA THR A 803 -36.85 -36.70 -32.05
C THR A 803 -36.12 -37.57 -31.04
N ALA A 804 -35.97 -37.15 -29.78
CA ALA A 804 -35.24 -37.94 -28.79
C ALA A 804 -35.94 -39.26 -28.41
N THR A 805 -37.23 -39.41 -28.72
CA THR A 805 -38.00 -40.64 -28.42
C THR A 805 -39.03 -40.91 -29.52
N ALA A 806 -39.01 -42.12 -30.08
CA ALA A 806 -39.88 -42.52 -31.18
C ALA A 806 -41.36 -42.47 -30.75
N GLY A 807 -42.18 -41.68 -31.45
CA GLY A 807 -43.62 -41.60 -31.20
C GLY A 807 -44.05 -40.75 -30.03
N ALA A 808 -43.14 -39.97 -29.47
CA ALA A 808 -43.40 -39.22 -28.27
C ALA A 808 -44.48 -38.14 -28.49
N ARG A 809 -45.34 -38.01 -27.48
CA ARG A 809 -46.19 -36.84 -27.29
C ARG A 809 -45.37 -35.78 -26.57
N TYR A 810 -45.21 -34.62 -27.20
CA TYR A 810 -44.63 -33.44 -26.59
C TYR A 810 -45.74 -32.46 -26.23
N CYS A 811 -45.76 -32.01 -24.99
CA CYS A 811 -46.67 -30.97 -24.50
C CYS A 811 -45.86 -29.77 -24.04
N PHE A 812 -46.45 -28.59 -24.18
CA PHE A 812 -45.83 -27.31 -23.83
C PHE A 812 -46.78 -26.45 -23.03
N ILE A 813 -46.24 -25.74 -22.04
CA ILE A 813 -46.92 -24.68 -21.27
C ILE A 813 -45.98 -23.48 -21.15
N ALA A 814 -46.55 -22.29 -21.02
CA ALA A 814 -45.82 -21.05 -20.78
C ALA A 814 -46.36 -20.33 -19.55
N LYS A 815 -45.51 -19.48 -18.97
CA LYS A 815 -45.84 -18.52 -17.91
C LYS A 815 -45.22 -17.18 -18.32
N ALA A 816 -45.99 -16.11 -18.14
CA ALA A 816 -45.57 -14.75 -18.46
C ALA A 816 -45.26 -13.99 -17.16
N THR A 817 -44.24 -13.15 -17.20
CA THR A 817 -43.92 -12.19 -16.13
C THR A 817 -44.01 -10.79 -16.70
N ASP A 818 -44.75 -9.90 -16.04
CA ASP A 818 -44.87 -8.50 -16.46
C ASP A 818 -43.63 -7.68 -16.02
N LYS A 819 -43.66 -6.38 -16.28
CA LYS A 819 -42.58 -5.47 -15.85
C LYS A 819 -42.66 -5.09 -14.37
N ALA A 820 -43.83 -5.25 -13.74
CA ALA A 820 -44.04 -5.06 -12.31
C ALA A 820 -43.65 -6.29 -11.44
N GLY A 821 -43.26 -7.40 -12.08
CA GLY A 821 -42.82 -8.64 -11.44
C GLY A 821 -43.93 -9.66 -11.15
N TYR A 822 -45.20 -9.40 -11.51
CA TYR A 822 -46.25 -10.40 -11.34
C TYR A 822 -46.18 -11.47 -12.41
N THR A 823 -46.46 -12.71 -11.98
CA THR A 823 -46.42 -13.88 -12.85
C THR A 823 -47.82 -14.41 -13.12
N SER A 824 -48.07 -14.80 -14.38
CA SER A 824 -49.32 -15.40 -14.81
C SER A 824 -49.54 -16.77 -14.17
N ASN A 825 -50.76 -17.28 -14.23
CA ASN A 825 -50.96 -18.73 -14.12
C ASN A 825 -50.28 -19.45 -15.31
N TYR A 826 -49.98 -20.74 -15.17
CA TYR A 826 -49.54 -21.55 -16.31
C TYR A 826 -50.62 -21.58 -17.40
N SER A 827 -50.21 -21.42 -18.65
CA SER A 827 -51.10 -21.55 -19.80
C SER A 827 -51.69 -22.97 -19.89
N SER A 828 -52.83 -23.12 -20.57
CA SER A 828 -53.29 -24.44 -21.01
C SER A 828 -52.26 -25.12 -21.92
N SER A 829 -51.99 -26.41 -21.72
CA SER A 829 -51.00 -27.11 -22.52
C SER A 829 -51.42 -27.30 -23.98
N LYS A 830 -50.51 -27.10 -24.94
CA LYS A 830 -50.65 -27.58 -26.31
C LYS A 830 -49.71 -28.75 -26.55
N CYS A 831 -50.24 -29.81 -27.15
CA CYS A 831 -49.46 -31.02 -27.40
C CYS A 831 -49.47 -31.41 -28.87
N THR A 832 -48.37 -31.99 -29.32
CA THR A 832 -48.26 -32.65 -30.62
C THR A 832 -47.57 -33.99 -30.46
N VAL A 833 -47.80 -34.88 -31.42
CA VAL A 833 -47.08 -36.14 -31.54
C VAL A 833 -46.19 -36.08 -32.77
N VAL A 834 -44.97 -36.53 -32.62
CA VAL A 834 -44.06 -36.74 -33.74
C VAL A 834 -44.20 -38.21 -34.16
N PRO A 835 -44.43 -38.54 -35.46
CA PRO A 835 -44.62 -39.92 -35.90
C PRO A 835 -43.52 -40.84 -35.37
N ILE A 836 -43.89 -42.08 -34.99
CA ILE A 836 -42.91 -43.07 -34.54
C ILE A 836 -42.01 -43.39 -35.73
N ASP A 837 -40.73 -42.97 -35.66
CA ASP A 837 -39.65 -43.60 -36.42
C ASP A 837 -39.16 -44.80 -35.61
N ASP A 838 -39.99 -45.85 -35.62
CA ASP A 838 -39.70 -47.05 -34.86
C ASP A 838 -38.87 -47.99 -35.72
N HIS A 839 -37.62 -48.23 -35.31
CA HIS A 839 -36.91 -49.44 -35.73
C HIS A 839 -37.68 -50.72 -35.34
N SER A 840 -38.70 -50.63 -34.47
CA SER A 840 -39.57 -51.71 -34.05
C SER A 840 -40.82 -51.94 -34.92
N LEU A 841 -40.97 -51.29 -36.09
CA LEU A 841 -41.97 -51.75 -37.07
C LEU A 841 -41.51 -53.07 -37.71
N ALA A 842 -42.18 -54.17 -37.33
CA ALA A 842 -41.99 -55.47 -37.96
C ALA A 842 -42.74 -55.52 -39.31
N LYS A 843 -42.07 -56.04 -40.34
CA LYS A 843 -42.60 -56.09 -41.70
C LYS A 843 -42.88 -57.53 -42.12
N SER A 844 -44.00 -57.76 -42.81
CA SER A 844 -44.29 -59.07 -43.43
C SER A 844 -43.47 -59.27 -44.71
N SER A 845 -43.39 -60.52 -45.21
CA SER A 845 -42.81 -60.81 -46.53
C SER A 845 -43.47 -59.95 -47.63
N GLY A 846 -42.68 -59.20 -48.41
CA GLY A 846 -43.16 -58.29 -49.46
C GLY A 846 -43.02 -56.78 -49.16
N TRP A 847 -42.44 -56.41 -48.02
CA TRP A 847 -42.02 -55.04 -47.70
C TRP A 847 -40.49 -54.92 -47.68
N SER A 848 -39.98 -53.83 -48.23
CA SER A 848 -38.58 -53.42 -48.18
C SER A 848 -38.43 -52.13 -47.36
N SER A 849 -37.21 -51.85 -46.89
CA SER A 849 -36.88 -50.64 -46.13
C SER A 849 -35.61 -50.04 -46.71
N SER A 850 -35.57 -48.72 -46.87
CA SER A 850 -34.39 -47.96 -47.28
C SER A 850 -34.02 -46.96 -46.19
N THR A 851 -32.72 -46.80 -45.95
CA THR A 851 -32.14 -45.77 -45.11
C THR A 851 -31.54 -44.66 -45.99
N SER A 852 -32.38 -43.78 -46.54
CA SER A 852 -31.93 -42.63 -47.32
C SER A 852 -32.03 -41.36 -46.51
N ALA A 853 -31.09 -40.41 -46.67
CA ALA A 853 -31.13 -39.09 -46.03
C ALA A 853 -32.39 -38.26 -46.38
N SER A 854 -33.09 -38.68 -47.43
CA SER A 854 -34.36 -38.10 -47.87
C SER A 854 -35.58 -38.71 -47.18
N GLY A 855 -35.49 -39.79 -46.40
CA GLY A 855 -36.60 -40.31 -45.60
C GLY A 855 -36.89 -39.44 -44.38
N TYR A 856 -38.11 -39.41 -43.87
CA TYR A 856 -38.34 -38.80 -42.56
C TYR A 856 -37.55 -39.58 -41.48
N LEU A 857 -36.69 -38.88 -40.73
CA LEU A 857 -35.70 -39.46 -39.82
C LEU A 857 -34.81 -40.55 -40.47
N ASN A 858 -34.54 -40.42 -41.76
CA ASN A 858 -33.65 -41.28 -42.54
C ASN A 858 -34.15 -42.72 -42.78
N ARG A 859 -35.45 -43.01 -42.67
CA ARG A 859 -36.00 -44.35 -42.96
C ARG A 859 -37.35 -44.32 -43.69
N THR A 860 -37.49 -45.19 -44.70
CA THR A 860 -38.73 -45.36 -45.47
C THR A 860 -38.99 -46.83 -45.75
N TYR A 861 -40.19 -47.30 -45.44
CA TYR A 861 -40.70 -48.63 -45.82
C TYR A 861 -41.47 -48.53 -47.12
N TYR A 862 -41.25 -49.46 -48.05
CA TYR A 862 -41.95 -49.50 -49.32
C TYR A 862 -42.38 -50.91 -49.72
N SER A 863 -43.55 -51.02 -50.34
CA SER A 863 -44.08 -52.27 -50.90
C SER A 863 -44.75 -52.02 -52.24
N THR A 864 -44.55 -52.96 -53.18
CA THR A 864 -45.14 -52.97 -54.53
C THR A 864 -45.84 -54.30 -54.84
N THR A 865 -45.96 -55.19 -53.84
CA THR A 865 -46.41 -56.58 -54.01
C THR A 865 -47.92 -56.74 -53.72
N SER A 866 -48.41 -57.98 -53.66
CA SER A 866 -49.84 -58.32 -53.51
C SER A 866 -50.52 -57.69 -52.26
N SER A 867 -51.84 -57.56 -52.29
CA SER A 867 -52.64 -57.11 -51.13
C SER A 867 -52.46 -58.04 -49.92
N ASN A 868 -52.74 -57.55 -48.71
CA ASN A 868 -52.60 -58.22 -47.41
C ASN A 868 -51.17 -58.33 -46.83
N LYS A 869 -50.22 -57.54 -47.30
CA LYS A 869 -48.90 -57.39 -46.64
C LYS A 869 -48.95 -56.28 -45.60
N TYR A 870 -48.21 -56.41 -44.50
CA TYR A 870 -48.34 -55.50 -43.37
C TYR A 870 -47.03 -55.00 -42.78
N LEU A 871 -47.10 -53.78 -42.22
CA LEU A 871 -46.20 -53.25 -41.20
C LEU A 871 -46.93 -53.24 -39.87
N ILE A 872 -46.29 -53.67 -38.78
CA ILE A 872 -46.92 -53.76 -37.47
C ILE A 872 -45.96 -53.32 -36.37
N THR A 873 -46.47 -52.65 -35.33
CA THR A 873 -45.67 -52.35 -34.14
C THR A 873 -45.24 -53.64 -33.43
N THR A 874 -43.98 -53.75 -33.00
CA THR A 874 -43.50 -54.93 -32.23
C THR A 874 -44.19 -55.08 -30.88
N SER A 875 -44.54 -53.97 -30.23
CA SER A 875 -45.24 -53.91 -28.95
C SER A 875 -46.72 -53.51 -29.11
N SER A 876 -47.57 -54.02 -28.20
CA SER A 876 -48.95 -53.57 -28.07
C SER A 876 -48.99 -52.16 -27.50
N LYS A 877 -49.93 -51.34 -27.98
CA LYS A 877 -50.13 -49.97 -27.54
C LYS A 877 -51.46 -49.90 -26.81
N SER A 878 -51.51 -49.25 -25.65
CA SER A 878 -52.73 -49.08 -24.86
C SER A 878 -53.36 -47.73 -25.15
N GLY A 879 -54.68 -47.65 -25.00
CA GLY A 879 -55.38 -46.36 -25.01
C GLY A 879 -55.41 -45.64 -26.36
N VAL A 880 -55.18 -46.33 -27.47
CA VAL A 880 -55.09 -45.74 -28.81
C VAL A 880 -56.45 -45.19 -29.22
N ARG A 881 -56.52 -43.89 -29.50
CA ARG A 881 -57.74 -43.18 -29.95
C ARG A 881 -57.64 -42.64 -31.37
N GLN A 882 -56.42 -42.54 -31.89
CA GLN A 882 -56.16 -42.10 -33.25
C GLN A 882 -54.81 -42.64 -33.72
N VAL A 883 -54.72 -42.99 -35.00
CA VAL A 883 -53.48 -43.39 -35.64
C VAL A 883 -53.22 -42.49 -36.83
N SER A 884 -51.97 -42.09 -37.02
CA SER A 884 -51.54 -41.36 -38.20
C SER A 884 -50.42 -42.11 -38.88
N VAL A 885 -50.45 -42.17 -40.21
CA VAL A 885 -49.41 -42.82 -41.01
C VAL A 885 -48.73 -41.75 -41.85
N LEU A 886 -47.45 -41.49 -41.60
CA LEU A 886 -46.66 -40.64 -42.48
C LEU A 886 -46.36 -41.43 -43.75
N ALA A 887 -47.02 -41.08 -44.84
CA ALA A 887 -46.96 -41.81 -46.10
C ALA A 887 -46.66 -40.88 -47.26
N TYR A 888 -46.02 -41.41 -48.30
CA TYR A 888 -45.97 -40.70 -49.58
C TYR A 888 -47.29 -40.88 -50.32
N LYS A 889 -47.90 -39.77 -50.70
CA LYS A 889 -49.04 -39.76 -51.61
C LYS A 889 -48.58 -39.37 -53.00
N CYS A 890 -49.00 -40.13 -54.01
CA CYS A 890 -48.60 -39.95 -55.40
C CYS A 890 -49.70 -40.41 -56.38
N SER A 891 -49.61 -40.04 -57.65
CA SER A 891 -50.63 -40.35 -58.66
C SER A 891 -50.82 -41.85 -58.92
N SER A 892 -49.76 -42.66 -58.70
CA SER A 892 -49.75 -44.12 -58.89
C SER A 892 -49.80 -44.92 -57.58
N CYS A 893 -49.93 -44.26 -56.43
CA CYS A 893 -49.88 -44.89 -55.12
C CYS A 893 -51.15 -45.68 -54.79
N GLY A 894 -51.00 -46.77 -54.03
CA GLY A 894 -52.08 -47.68 -53.63
C GLY A 894 -52.91 -47.18 -52.45
N SER A 895 -53.61 -48.11 -51.78
CA SER A 895 -54.36 -47.85 -50.55
C SER A 895 -53.85 -48.73 -49.40
N ILE A 896 -54.00 -48.24 -48.18
CA ILE A 896 -53.64 -48.92 -46.94
C ILE A 896 -54.86 -49.09 -46.04
N ALA A 897 -54.92 -50.16 -45.27
CA ALA A 897 -55.86 -50.34 -44.17
C ALA A 897 -55.11 -50.28 -42.84
N VAL A 898 -55.65 -49.50 -41.90
CA VAL A 898 -55.07 -49.37 -40.55
C VAL A 898 -55.90 -50.20 -39.58
N TYR A 899 -55.22 -50.95 -38.71
CA TYR A 899 -55.81 -51.77 -37.66
C TYR A 899 -55.18 -51.44 -36.32
N VAL A 900 -55.96 -51.60 -35.25
CA VAL A 900 -55.46 -51.65 -33.87
C VAL A 900 -55.92 -52.98 -33.28
N GLY A 901 -54.98 -53.86 -32.93
CA GLY A 901 -55.27 -55.25 -32.60
C GLY A 901 -55.89 -55.97 -33.81
N SER A 902 -57.05 -56.60 -33.60
CA SER A 902 -57.84 -57.23 -34.67
C SER A 902 -58.84 -56.28 -35.35
N THR A 903 -59.06 -55.07 -34.80
CA THR A 903 -60.09 -54.16 -35.33
C THR A 903 -59.55 -53.32 -36.49
N LYS A 904 -60.24 -53.35 -37.64
CA LYS A 904 -59.98 -52.43 -38.76
C LYS A 904 -60.50 -51.03 -38.41
N ILE A 905 -59.62 -50.04 -38.44
CA ILE A 905 -59.99 -48.63 -38.21
C ILE A 905 -60.50 -47.99 -39.50
N GLY A 906 -59.91 -48.33 -40.64
CA GLY A 906 -60.35 -47.81 -41.93
C GLY A 906 -59.40 -48.16 -43.07
N THR A 907 -59.82 -47.86 -44.29
CA THR A 907 -58.99 -47.94 -45.50
C THR A 907 -58.79 -46.54 -46.07
N TYR A 908 -57.55 -46.18 -46.37
CA TYR A 908 -57.12 -44.85 -46.76
C TYR A 908 -56.36 -44.91 -48.08
N SER A 909 -56.77 -44.09 -49.04
CA SER A 909 -56.08 -43.97 -50.32
C SER A 909 -54.84 -43.09 -50.19
N LEU A 910 -53.71 -43.61 -50.69
CA LEU A 910 -52.49 -42.84 -50.87
C LEU A 910 -52.40 -42.19 -52.26
N LYS A 911 -53.42 -42.35 -53.09
CA LYS A 911 -53.50 -41.66 -54.38
C LYS A 911 -53.69 -40.16 -54.16
N LYS A 912 -52.93 -39.34 -54.89
CA LYS A 912 -53.08 -37.88 -54.94
C LYS A 912 -52.76 -37.39 -56.36
N SER A 913 -53.51 -36.40 -56.85
CA SER A 913 -53.19 -35.69 -58.09
C SER A 913 -52.01 -34.74 -57.89
N GLY A 914 -51.07 -34.71 -58.86
CA GLY A 914 -49.87 -33.87 -58.80
C GLY A 914 -48.64 -34.55 -58.19
N SER A 915 -47.65 -33.74 -57.79
CA SER A 915 -46.34 -34.20 -57.32
C SER A 915 -46.42 -35.07 -56.07
N ALA A 916 -45.52 -36.06 -56.00
CA ALA A 916 -45.41 -36.93 -54.83
C ALA A 916 -45.06 -36.07 -53.61
N THR A 917 -45.86 -36.19 -52.55
CA THR A 917 -45.69 -35.41 -51.32
C THR A 917 -45.76 -36.34 -50.12
N ARG A 918 -44.91 -36.07 -49.13
CA ARG A 918 -45.09 -36.66 -47.80
C ARG A 918 -46.34 -36.05 -47.18
N SER A 919 -47.21 -36.89 -46.67
CA SER A 919 -48.46 -36.46 -46.08
C SER A 919 -48.79 -37.36 -44.92
N LEU A 920 -49.34 -36.75 -43.88
CA LEU A 920 -49.83 -37.49 -42.75
C LEU A 920 -51.25 -37.98 -43.05
N VAL A 921 -51.41 -39.30 -43.11
CA VAL A 921 -52.70 -39.96 -43.31
C VAL A 921 -53.25 -40.33 -41.95
N THR A 922 -54.13 -39.46 -41.43
CA THR A 922 -54.68 -39.57 -40.10
C THR A 922 -56.03 -40.27 -40.13
N THR A 923 -56.23 -41.24 -39.26
CA THR A 923 -57.54 -41.85 -39.06
C THR A 923 -58.49 -40.84 -38.42
N ALA A 924 -59.80 -41.00 -38.65
CA ALA A 924 -60.78 -40.38 -37.76
C ALA A 924 -60.49 -40.79 -36.30
N ARG A 925 -60.88 -39.95 -35.33
CA ARG A 925 -60.83 -40.35 -33.92
C ARG A 925 -61.80 -41.50 -33.71
N PHE A 926 -61.38 -42.47 -32.90
CA PHE A 926 -62.18 -43.63 -32.52
C PHE A 926 -62.13 -43.85 -31.01
N SER A 927 -63.09 -44.63 -30.50
CA SER A 927 -63.12 -45.06 -29.10
C SER A 927 -61.81 -45.77 -28.74
N SER A 928 -61.25 -45.51 -27.55
CA SER A 928 -60.00 -46.12 -27.06
C SER A 928 -59.89 -47.62 -27.39
N LYS A 929 -58.79 -48.02 -28.01
CA LYS A 929 -58.45 -49.42 -28.35
C LYS A 929 -57.04 -49.75 -27.88
N SER A 930 -56.81 -51.01 -27.57
CA SER A 930 -55.49 -51.52 -27.20
C SER A 930 -55.08 -52.65 -28.13
N GLY A 931 -53.79 -52.71 -28.47
CA GLY A 931 -53.23 -53.76 -29.32
C GLY A 931 -52.09 -53.23 -30.21
N LYS A 932 -51.51 -54.12 -31.02
CA LYS A 932 -50.51 -53.74 -32.01
C LYS A 932 -51.16 -52.92 -33.14
N VAL A 933 -50.51 -51.84 -33.56
CA VAL A 933 -50.98 -51.03 -34.68
C VAL A 933 -50.41 -51.61 -35.96
N LYS A 934 -51.30 -51.99 -36.87
CA LYS A 934 -50.94 -52.69 -38.11
C LYS A 934 -51.44 -51.92 -39.32
N VAL A 935 -50.55 -51.62 -40.26
CA VAL A 935 -50.85 -51.00 -41.56
C VAL A 935 -50.71 -52.05 -42.65
N VAL A 936 -51.78 -52.29 -43.41
CA VAL A 936 -51.89 -53.39 -44.39
C VAL A 936 -52.08 -52.81 -45.80
N THR A 937 -51.34 -53.29 -46.79
CA THR A 937 -51.59 -52.97 -48.21
C THR A 937 -52.90 -53.58 -48.67
N THR A 938 -53.80 -52.81 -49.29
CA THR A 938 -55.11 -53.34 -49.75
C THR A 938 -55.23 -53.44 -51.28
N THR A 939 -54.27 -52.88 -52.01
CA THR A 939 -54.27 -52.84 -53.48
C THR A 939 -53.03 -53.55 -54.02
N SER A 940 -53.22 -54.55 -54.88
CA SER A 940 -52.15 -55.30 -55.52
C SER A 940 -51.47 -54.48 -56.63
N GLY A 941 -50.14 -54.59 -56.77
CA GLY A 941 -49.37 -54.00 -57.88
C GLY A 941 -49.25 -52.47 -57.88
N LYS A 942 -49.55 -51.81 -56.76
CA LYS A 942 -49.41 -50.36 -56.58
C LYS A 942 -48.45 -50.05 -55.43
N THR A 943 -47.62 -49.04 -55.61
CA THR A 943 -46.60 -48.66 -54.62
C THR A 943 -47.24 -48.05 -53.37
N VAL A 944 -46.80 -48.49 -52.20
CA VAL A 944 -47.08 -47.89 -50.89
C VAL A 944 -45.74 -47.54 -50.25
N ARG A 945 -45.56 -46.29 -49.81
CA ARG A 945 -44.38 -45.87 -49.03
C ARG A 945 -44.80 -45.23 -47.72
N ILE A 946 -44.25 -45.72 -46.61
CA ILE A 946 -44.57 -45.30 -45.25
C ILE A 946 -43.27 -44.99 -44.55
N ASP A 947 -43.17 -43.78 -44.00
CA ASP A 947 -42.01 -43.35 -43.24
C ASP A 947 -42.20 -43.52 -41.72
N GLY A 948 -43.45 -43.54 -41.24
CA GLY A 948 -43.70 -43.74 -39.83
C GLY A 948 -45.18 -43.85 -39.48
N VAL A 949 -45.45 -44.25 -38.23
CA VAL A 949 -46.81 -44.34 -37.68
C VAL A 949 -46.85 -43.56 -36.38
N GLY A 950 -47.71 -42.56 -36.23
CA GLY A 950 -47.98 -41.85 -34.98
C GLY A 950 -49.22 -42.39 -34.28
N ILE A 951 -49.24 -42.33 -32.95
CA ILE A 951 -50.35 -42.79 -32.12
C ILE A 951 -50.71 -41.69 -31.14
N SER A 952 -52.00 -41.34 -31.07
CA SER A 952 -52.53 -40.49 -30.01
C SER A 952 -53.39 -41.30 -29.05
N THR A 953 -53.16 -41.09 -27.75
CA THR A 953 -53.95 -41.67 -26.66
C THR A 953 -54.95 -40.68 -26.04
N SER A 954 -54.96 -39.41 -26.50
CA SER A 954 -55.92 -38.38 -26.09
C SER A 954 -56.95 -38.04 -27.15
#